data_AF-A0A4Y7M7N7-F1
#
_entry.id   AF-A0A4Y7M7N7-F1
#
_cell.length_a   1.000
_cell.length_b   1.000
_cell.length_c   1.000
_cell.angle_alpha   90.00
_cell.angle_beta   90.00
_cell.angle_gamma   90.00
#
_symmetry.space_group_name_H-M   'P 1'
#
loop_
_entity.id
_entity.type
_entity.pdbx_description
1 polymer ?
#
loop_
_entity_poly.entity_id
_entity_poly.type
_entity_poly.pdbx_seq_one_letter_code
_entity_poly.pdbx_strand_id
1 'polypeptide(L)'
;MPVENLEHEGLAKNPNLELAQYKFYLTLDQHKNDASVKQKLMDAIRADDMAPFYEEVCKELNWTVDAPLLSGMKERNEAKLKALDVAIEDAEQNLGEMEVRESNLKKAEFLCLIGNKDAALSAFRKTYDKTVSLGHRLDIIFHNIRIGLFYMDHDLVTRNIDRAKSLIEEGGDWDRRNRLKVYQGLYSMVIRDFKAASGFFLDTVSTFTSYELMEYSTFVRYTVYMGMIALPRNQLRDKIVRGSEILEVLHSLSDVKDYLFSMYNCLYADFFVNLAKVELAMSEDRYLASHYRFYVREMRIQVKSSGRGRGEPLIVSDEDSQPDTVSVVSSVSDNRSVLEEGGETDERTQVEILEDKLKEFIDLTTQKSSQGRVNSFNALCQAFSAKYMPDFVAGRRMTLLDCAERGMKKGKGAEQESAAKLMALLCLQLGSVADSESIYRDHKTYLLSLMADKSASPAARAQVCSTFGLCAFLADCDLSEIVQVMIALESIFSTSLRAPENTVTSPDVLRLHSAALSAWSLLLTLLPPRHIYDLSQTHIRRLVQLLDSTDVDLRIGAGEAIALIYEGARVFDEDFGFDISSEEETDDHDGIQQMDSASRHTSEMDELCTKLKQLATDSHKYRAKKDRKQQRSSFRDILHAIEENEAPDVRIKFGKETLDIDSWGCKHQYDSFCQLLGSGMNLHLAQNDLLREIFSLGNPLLDNASNAVKIKKLERHHMNMAAFKARSLTRGKNRDKRTAVF
;
A
#
# COMPACT_ATOMS: atom_id res chain seq x y z
N MET A 1 -30.78 27.08 -21.75
CA MET A 1 -31.60 27.86 -20.78
C MET A 1 -30.63 28.54 -19.83
N PRO A 2 -30.86 29.78 -19.37
CA PRO A 2 -29.87 30.52 -18.61
C PRO A 2 -29.57 29.82 -17.28
N VAL A 3 -28.28 29.61 -17.01
CA VAL A 3 -27.71 28.94 -15.83
C VAL A 3 -28.07 29.67 -14.52
N GLU A 4 -28.48 30.94 -14.61
CA GLU A 4 -28.73 31.83 -13.47
C GLU A 4 -30.04 31.58 -12.71
N ASN A 5 -30.97 30.75 -13.22
CA ASN A 5 -32.27 30.52 -12.55
C ASN A 5 -32.35 29.23 -11.70
N LEU A 6 -31.30 28.40 -11.64
CA LEU A 6 -31.32 27.11 -10.93
C LEU A 6 -30.71 27.15 -9.52
N GLU A 7 -29.95 28.19 -9.17
CA GLU A 7 -29.35 28.32 -7.82
C GLU A 7 -30.40 28.54 -6.72
N HIS A 8 -31.58 29.09 -7.09
CA HIS A 8 -32.68 29.34 -6.18
C HIS A 8 -33.58 28.12 -5.88
N GLU A 9 -33.38 26.97 -6.55
CA GLU A 9 -34.16 25.74 -6.35
C GLU A 9 -33.50 24.74 -5.36
N GLY A 10 -32.29 25.03 -4.86
CA GLY A 10 -31.61 24.19 -3.85
C GLY A 10 -32.22 24.33 -2.44
N LEU A 11 -32.18 23.27 -1.62
CA LEU A 11 -32.49 23.40 -0.18
C LEU A 11 -31.49 24.38 0.45
N ALA A 12 -31.86 24.97 1.59
CA ALA A 12 -31.00 25.90 2.31
C ALA A 12 -29.60 25.29 2.55
N LYS A 13 -28.54 26.10 2.32
CA LYS A 13 -27.12 25.75 2.52
C LYS A 13 -26.78 25.63 4.02
N ASN A 14 -27.41 24.67 4.70
CA ASN A 14 -27.25 24.44 6.13
C ASN A 14 -26.73 23.02 6.36
N PRO A 15 -25.49 22.82 6.86
CA PRO A 15 -24.42 23.79 7.15
C PRO A 15 -23.69 24.29 5.89
N ASN A 16 -23.19 25.53 5.90
CA ASN A 16 -22.42 26.07 4.79
C ASN A 16 -21.02 25.44 4.74
N LEU A 17 -20.82 24.52 3.78
CA LEU A 17 -19.57 23.78 3.59
C LEU A 17 -18.40 24.68 3.15
N GLU A 18 -18.69 25.87 2.61
CA GLU A 18 -17.68 26.88 2.27
C GLU A 18 -16.98 27.41 3.54
N LEU A 19 -17.66 27.45 4.68
CA LEU A 19 -17.07 27.86 5.96
C LEU A 19 -16.03 26.85 6.46
N ALA A 20 -16.27 25.56 6.25
CA ALA A 20 -15.28 24.53 6.56
C ALA A 20 -14.10 24.56 5.58
N GLN A 21 -14.32 24.95 4.33
CA GLN A 21 -13.24 25.16 3.37
C GLN A 21 -12.39 26.38 3.76
N TYR A 22 -13.00 27.51 4.18
CA TYR A 22 -12.25 28.67 4.70
C TYR A 22 -11.51 28.36 6.01
N LYS A 23 -12.10 27.55 6.90
CA LYS A 23 -11.41 27.03 8.08
C LYS A 23 -10.17 26.21 7.69
N PHE A 24 -10.31 25.34 6.70
CA PHE A 24 -9.20 24.51 6.20
C PHE A 24 -8.09 25.36 5.55
N TYR A 25 -8.44 26.36 4.74
CA TYR A 25 -7.47 27.31 4.18
C TYR A 25 -6.61 27.99 5.26
N LEU A 26 -7.19 28.32 6.40
CA LEU A 26 -6.47 28.96 7.50
C LEU A 26 -5.61 27.98 8.33
N THR A 27 -5.82 26.66 8.18
CA THR A 27 -4.95 25.64 8.78
C THR A 27 -3.70 25.34 7.96
N LEU A 28 -3.71 25.64 6.65
CA LEU A 28 -2.56 25.48 5.76
C LEU A 28 -1.50 26.55 6.06
N ASP A 29 -0.24 26.13 6.23
CA ASP A 29 0.87 27.02 6.59
C ASP A 29 1.16 28.13 5.55
N GLN A 30 0.70 27.95 4.30
CA GLN A 30 0.85 28.93 3.22
C GLN A 30 -0.14 30.11 3.31
N HIS A 31 -1.32 29.91 3.91
CA HIS A 31 -2.41 30.91 3.99
C HIS A 31 -2.78 31.31 5.42
N LYS A 32 -2.00 30.88 6.41
CA LYS A 32 -2.20 31.11 7.85
C LYS A 32 -2.44 32.58 8.25
N ASN A 33 -1.99 33.53 7.43
CA ASN A 33 -2.07 34.98 7.66
C ASN A 33 -2.93 35.76 6.65
N ASP A 34 -3.71 35.11 5.78
CA ASP A 34 -4.54 35.83 4.81
C ASP A 34 -5.72 36.56 5.48
N ALA A 35 -5.56 37.88 5.61
CA ALA A 35 -6.53 38.75 6.26
C ALA A 35 -7.90 38.76 5.57
N SER A 36 -7.96 38.49 4.25
CA SER A 36 -9.19 38.45 3.46
C SER A 36 -10.04 37.22 3.76
N VAL A 37 -9.42 36.03 3.88
CA VAL A 37 -10.10 34.78 4.23
C VAL A 37 -10.57 34.83 5.69
N LYS A 38 -9.76 35.41 6.56
CA LYS A 38 -10.14 35.68 7.95
C LYS A 38 -11.34 36.63 8.06
N GLN A 39 -11.39 37.71 7.27
CA GLN A 39 -12.52 38.63 7.26
C GLN A 39 -13.80 37.95 6.74
N LYS A 40 -13.73 37.21 5.63
CA LYS A 40 -14.88 36.46 5.10
C LYS A 40 -15.42 35.44 6.10
N LEU A 41 -14.54 34.72 6.80
CA LEU A 41 -14.94 33.78 7.84
C LEU A 41 -15.58 34.50 9.03
N MET A 42 -15.01 35.62 9.48
CA MET A 42 -15.55 36.40 10.60
C MET A 42 -16.89 37.08 10.26
N ASP A 43 -17.07 37.54 9.02
CA ASP A 43 -18.31 38.14 8.55
C ASP A 43 -19.43 37.09 8.45
N ALA A 44 -19.12 35.88 7.99
CA ALA A 44 -20.07 34.77 8.02
C ALA A 44 -20.43 34.32 9.45
N ILE A 45 -19.45 34.24 10.35
CA ILE A 45 -19.70 33.93 11.78
C ILE A 45 -20.58 35.01 12.43
N ARG A 46 -20.43 36.28 12.03
CA ARG A 46 -21.27 37.39 12.49
C ARG A 46 -22.68 37.40 11.88
N ALA A 47 -22.82 36.96 10.63
CA ALA A 47 -24.10 36.88 9.95
C ALA A 47 -25.00 35.77 10.54
N ASP A 48 -24.41 34.61 10.84
CA ASP A 48 -25.13 33.42 11.29
C ASP A 48 -25.07 33.18 12.82
N ASP A 49 -24.42 34.07 13.57
CA ASP A 49 -24.27 34.01 15.03
C ASP A 49 -23.70 32.66 15.55
N MET A 50 -22.71 32.10 14.84
CA MET A 50 -22.18 30.74 15.09
C MET A 50 -21.24 30.66 16.32
N ALA A 51 -21.79 30.72 17.53
CA ALA A 51 -20.97 30.79 18.76
C ALA A 51 -20.13 29.53 19.06
N PRO A 52 -20.66 28.29 19.01
CA PRO A 52 -19.87 27.07 19.22
C PRO A 52 -18.81 26.84 18.14
N PHE A 53 -19.14 27.11 16.88
CA PHE A 53 -18.18 26.99 15.78
C PHE A 53 -17.03 28.00 15.93
N TYR A 54 -17.31 29.23 16.40
CA TYR A 54 -16.28 30.22 16.70
C TYR A 54 -15.35 29.78 17.85
N GLU A 55 -15.86 29.10 18.88
CA GLU A 55 -15.02 28.53 19.94
C GLU A 55 -14.09 27.43 19.42
N GLU A 56 -14.59 26.54 18.56
CA GLU A 56 -13.79 25.48 17.95
C GLU A 56 -12.72 26.05 17.02
N VAL A 57 -13.08 27.01 16.16
CA VAL A 57 -12.15 27.69 15.25
C VAL A 57 -11.08 28.46 16.04
N CYS A 58 -11.42 29.16 17.12
CA CYS A 58 -10.43 29.86 17.94
C CYS A 58 -9.48 28.90 18.65
N LYS A 59 -9.95 27.72 19.08
CA LYS A 59 -9.12 26.68 19.69
C LYS A 59 -8.16 26.04 18.69
N GLU A 60 -8.63 25.71 17.48
CA GLU A 60 -7.81 25.05 16.46
C GLU A 60 -6.80 26.00 15.79
N LEU A 61 -7.18 27.27 15.58
CA LEU A 61 -6.31 28.28 14.95
C LEU A 61 -5.47 29.10 15.96
N ASN A 62 -5.58 28.81 17.26
CA ASN A 62 -4.94 29.59 18.35
C ASN A 62 -5.22 31.10 18.27
N TRP A 63 -6.44 31.50 17.88
CA TRP A 63 -6.83 32.91 17.84
C TRP A 63 -7.33 33.40 19.20
N THR A 64 -7.08 34.68 19.50
CA THR A 64 -7.62 35.32 20.71
C THR A 64 -9.13 35.43 20.61
N VAL A 65 -9.83 34.83 21.58
CA VAL A 65 -11.30 34.85 21.64
C VAL A 65 -11.78 36.24 22.04
N ASP A 66 -12.58 36.88 21.18
CA ASP A 66 -13.26 38.14 21.51
C ASP A 66 -14.44 37.86 22.46
N ALA A 67 -14.16 37.93 23.77
CA ALA A 67 -15.15 37.71 24.84
C ALA A 67 -16.48 38.49 24.70
N PRO A 68 -16.53 39.78 24.30
CA PRO A 68 -17.80 40.51 24.19
C PRO A 68 -18.64 40.10 22.97
N LEU A 69 -18.00 39.70 21.87
CA LEU A 69 -18.70 39.22 20.68
C LEU A 69 -19.33 37.85 20.96
N LEU A 70 -18.58 37.00 21.66
CA LEU A 70 -19.00 35.65 22.01
C LEU A 70 -20.17 35.64 23.01
N SER A 71 -20.15 36.51 24.02
CA SER A 71 -21.28 36.65 24.96
C SER A 71 -22.53 37.17 24.25
N GLY A 72 -22.40 38.19 23.39
CA GLY A 72 -23.52 38.74 22.62
C GLY A 72 -24.09 37.76 21.57
N MET A 73 -23.29 36.84 21.02
CA MET A 73 -23.77 35.75 20.16
C MET A 73 -24.48 34.67 20.97
N LYS A 74 -23.94 34.27 22.13
CA LYS A 74 -24.59 33.28 23.02
C LYS A 74 -25.95 33.74 23.52
N GLU A 75 -26.09 35.00 23.91
CA GLU A 75 -27.38 35.56 24.35
C GLU A 75 -28.43 35.56 23.24
N ARG A 76 -28.05 35.93 22.01
CA ARG A 76 -28.96 35.89 20.85
C ARG A 76 -29.34 34.46 20.46
N ASN A 77 -28.40 33.52 20.57
CA ASN A 77 -28.66 32.09 20.33
C ASN A 77 -29.61 31.50 21.39
N GLU A 78 -29.41 31.83 22.66
CA GLU A 78 -30.28 31.38 23.73
C GLU A 78 -31.70 31.96 23.61
N ALA A 79 -31.83 33.23 23.21
CA ALA A 79 -33.13 33.85 22.94
C ALA A 79 -33.86 33.16 21.78
N LYS A 80 -33.17 32.88 20.66
CA LYS A 80 -33.75 32.16 19.52
C LYS A 80 -34.08 30.70 19.86
N LEU A 81 -33.25 30.00 20.62
CA LEU A 81 -33.54 28.64 21.10
C LEU A 81 -34.78 28.60 21.99
N LYS A 82 -34.91 29.54 22.93
CA LYS A 82 -36.10 29.65 23.78
C LYS A 82 -37.37 29.93 22.96
N ALA A 83 -37.29 30.81 21.96
CA ALA A 83 -38.42 31.07 21.07
C ALA A 83 -38.84 29.82 20.27
N LEU A 84 -37.87 29.02 19.81
CA LEU A 84 -38.13 27.76 19.11
C LEU A 84 -38.66 26.67 20.05
N ASP A 85 -38.22 26.64 21.30
CA ASP A 85 -38.74 25.72 22.32
C ASP A 85 -40.20 26.02 22.67
N VAL A 86 -40.54 27.29 22.86
CA VAL A 86 -41.93 27.73 23.04
C VAL A 86 -42.79 27.37 21.83
N ALA A 87 -42.27 27.57 20.60
CA ALA A 87 -42.99 27.19 19.39
C ALA A 87 -43.21 25.66 19.29
N ILE A 88 -42.28 24.84 19.79
CA ILE A 88 -42.45 23.38 19.84
C ILE A 88 -43.50 23.00 20.89
N GLU A 89 -43.47 23.61 22.08
CA GLU A 89 -44.47 23.36 23.14
C GLU A 89 -45.88 23.78 22.68
N ASP A 90 -46.01 24.94 22.03
CA ASP A 90 -47.27 25.41 21.45
C ASP A 90 -47.78 24.47 20.35
N ALA A 91 -46.88 23.97 19.49
CA ALA A 91 -47.23 23.01 18.45
C ALA A 91 -47.64 21.65 19.03
N GLU A 92 -46.99 21.18 20.10
CA GLU A 92 -47.32 19.90 20.76
C GLU A 92 -48.65 19.96 21.50
N GLN A 93 -49.04 21.12 22.03
CA GLN A 93 -50.29 21.29 22.77
C GLN A 93 -51.48 21.66 21.87
N ASN A 94 -51.28 22.46 20.82
CA ASN A 94 -52.37 23.06 20.05
C ASN A 94 -52.49 22.57 18.60
N LEU A 95 -51.45 21.93 18.04
CA LEU A 95 -51.35 21.65 16.61
C LEU A 95 -51.14 20.14 16.31
N GLY A 96 -51.20 19.78 15.04
CA GLY A 96 -51.03 18.39 14.59
C GLY A 96 -49.57 17.94 14.50
N GLU A 97 -49.35 16.62 14.40
CA GLU A 97 -48.01 16.01 14.29
C GLU A 97 -47.14 16.59 13.16
N MET A 98 -47.75 17.07 12.07
CA MET A 98 -47.03 17.70 10.95
C MET A 98 -46.37 19.04 11.34
N GLU A 99 -47.02 19.85 12.16
CA GLU A 99 -46.52 21.16 12.59
C GLU A 99 -45.51 21.02 13.74
N VAL A 100 -45.72 20.04 14.61
CA VAL A 100 -44.72 19.62 15.62
C VAL A 100 -43.42 19.22 14.95
N ARG A 101 -43.50 18.46 13.85
CA ARG A 101 -42.32 18.05 13.07
C ARG A 101 -41.63 19.26 12.44
N GLU A 102 -42.36 20.16 11.79
CA GLU A 102 -41.77 21.33 11.13
C GLU A 102 -41.07 22.25 12.14
N SER A 103 -41.66 22.43 13.32
CA SER A 103 -41.06 23.21 14.41
C SER A 103 -39.78 22.54 14.95
N ASN A 104 -39.78 21.22 15.10
CA ASN A 104 -38.58 20.46 15.49
C ASN A 104 -37.49 20.50 14.39
N LEU A 105 -37.87 20.51 13.11
CA LEU A 105 -36.95 20.61 11.98
C LEU A 105 -36.30 22.00 11.92
N LYS A 106 -37.08 23.08 12.08
CA LYS A 106 -36.54 24.45 12.20
C LYS A 106 -35.55 24.59 13.35
N LYS A 107 -35.83 23.94 14.49
CA LYS A 107 -34.87 23.87 15.61
C LYS A 107 -33.60 23.10 15.25
N ALA A 108 -33.72 21.97 14.56
CA ALA A 108 -32.57 21.19 14.13
C ALA A 108 -31.70 21.97 13.12
N GLU A 109 -32.31 22.62 12.11
CA GLU A 109 -31.62 23.49 11.15
C GLU A 109 -30.93 24.67 11.84
N PHE A 110 -31.56 25.29 12.84
CA PHE A 110 -30.96 26.36 13.62
C PHE A 110 -29.75 25.88 14.44
N LEU A 111 -29.83 24.68 15.03
CA LEU A 111 -28.68 24.09 15.73
C LEU A 111 -27.52 23.75 14.78
N CYS A 112 -27.81 23.36 13.54
CA CYS A 112 -26.80 23.18 12.49
C CYS A 112 -26.14 24.49 12.09
N LEU A 113 -26.93 25.55 11.95
CA LEU A 113 -26.41 26.90 11.66
C LEU A 113 -25.47 27.37 12.76
N ILE A 114 -25.83 27.13 14.02
CA ILE A 114 -24.96 27.47 15.16
C ILE A 114 -23.66 26.63 15.19
N GLY A 115 -23.69 25.42 14.60
CA GLY A 115 -22.55 24.51 14.56
C GLY A 115 -22.42 23.58 15.78
N ASN A 116 -23.47 23.40 16.59
CA ASN A 116 -23.40 22.46 17.73
C ASN A 116 -23.68 21.02 17.26
N LYS A 117 -22.62 20.22 17.05
CA LYS A 117 -22.68 18.86 16.50
C LYS A 117 -23.61 17.93 17.29
N ASP A 118 -23.42 17.82 18.61
CA ASP A 118 -24.14 16.84 19.43
C ASP A 118 -25.61 17.22 19.63
N ALA A 119 -25.88 18.52 19.85
CA ALA A 119 -27.24 19.01 19.99
C ALA A 119 -28.02 18.84 18.67
N ALA A 120 -27.40 19.13 17.52
CA ALA A 120 -28.00 18.96 16.20
C ALA A 120 -28.34 17.49 15.91
N LEU A 121 -27.42 16.56 16.17
CA LEU A 121 -27.67 15.13 15.98
C LEU A 121 -28.81 14.62 16.87
N SER A 122 -28.92 15.12 18.10
CA SER A 122 -30.02 14.76 19.00
C SER A 122 -31.38 15.29 18.50
N ALA A 123 -31.40 16.52 17.97
CA ALA A 123 -32.59 17.14 17.40
C ALA A 123 -33.04 16.41 16.13
N PHE A 124 -32.10 16.02 15.26
CA PHE A 124 -32.42 15.25 14.05
C PHE A 124 -32.97 13.86 14.33
N ARG A 125 -32.50 13.20 15.40
CA ARG A 125 -33.08 11.93 15.85
C ARG A 125 -34.54 12.11 16.28
N LYS A 126 -34.82 13.15 17.09
CA LYS A 126 -36.19 13.48 17.51
C LYS A 126 -37.10 13.82 16.33
N THR A 127 -36.60 14.54 15.33
CA THR A 127 -37.39 14.82 14.11
C THR A 127 -37.63 13.56 13.30
N TYR A 128 -36.62 12.68 13.20
CA TYR A 128 -36.72 11.44 12.41
C TYR A 128 -37.84 10.54 12.94
N ASP A 129 -37.91 10.35 14.25
CA ASP A 129 -38.95 9.51 14.88
C ASP A 129 -40.36 10.06 14.64
N LYS A 130 -40.51 11.38 14.58
CA LYS A 130 -41.78 12.07 14.29
C LYS A 130 -42.10 12.17 12.79
N THR A 131 -41.20 11.76 11.90
CA THR A 131 -41.44 11.80 10.45
C THR A 131 -42.02 10.51 9.91
N VAL A 132 -43.14 10.60 9.19
CA VAL A 132 -43.83 9.45 8.57
C VAL A 132 -43.44 9.27 7.09
N SER A 133 -43.26 10.37 6.36
CA SER A 133 -42.94 10.33 4.92
C SER A 133 -41.47 9.97 4.67
N LEU A 134 -41.24 9.01 3.76
CA LEU A 134 -39.90 8.55 3.35
C LEU A 134 -39.04 9.68 2.75
N GLY A 135 -39.63 10.58 1.97
CA GLY A 135 -38.90 11.70 1.37
C GLY A 135 -38.28 12.61 2.42
N HIS A 136 -39.05 12.96 3.45
CA HIS A 136 -38.56 13.81 4.54
C HIS A 136 -37.56 13.08 5.45
N ARG A 137 -37.68 11.76 5.61
CA ARG A 137 -36.67 10.93 6.29
C ARG A 137 -35.32 10.98 5.57
N LEU A 138 -35.34 10.88 4.24
CA LEU A 138 -34.14 11.02 3.41
C LEU A 138 -33.53 12.41 3.54
N ASP A 139 -34.36 13.46 3.52
CA ASP A 139 -33.88 14.84 3.67
C ASP A 139 -33.15 15.03 5.02
N ILE A 140 -33.67 14.47 6.13
CA ILE A 140 -33.00 14.49 7.44
C ILE A 140 -31.67 13.73 7.41
N ILE A 141 -31.61 12.58 6.74
CA ILE A 141 -30.38 11.80 6.61
C ILE A 141 -29.34 12.57 5.79
N PHE A 142 -29.74 13.29 4.73
CA PHE A 142 -28.82 14.15 3.99
C PHE A 142 -28.22 15.25 4.87
N HIS A 143 -29.00 15.87 5.77
CA HIS A 143 -28.46 16.83 6.74
C HIS A 143 -27.43 16.19 7.68
N ASN A 144 -27.67 14.97 8.16
CA ASN A 144 -26.69 14.24 8.97
C ASN A 144 -25.41 13.90 8.20
N ILE A 145 -25.51 13.55 6.92
CA ILE A 145 -24.35 13.33 6.05
C ILE A 145 -23.57 14.63 5.88
N ARG A 146 -24.24 15.78 5.68
CA ARG A 146 -23.57 17.09 5.59
C ARG A 146 -22.81 17.45 6.86
N ILE A 147 -23.40 17.22 8.03
CA ILE A 147 -22.70 17.41 9.31
C ILE A 147 -21.46 16.50 9.37
N GLY A 148 -21.61 15.24 8.98
CA GLY A 148 -20.49 14.30 8.92
C GLY A 148 -19.37 14.76 7.98
N LEU A 149 -19.71 15.28 6.80
CA LEU A 149 -18.75 15.84 5.82
C LEU A 149 -18.17 17.20 6.26
N PHE A 150 -18.86 17.96 7.10
CA PHE A 150 -18.36 19.20 7.67
C PHE A 150 -17.23 18.93 8.67
N TYR A 151 -17.45 17.97 9.58
CA TYR A 151 -16.48 17.56 10.61
C TYR A 151 -15.52 16.44 10.17
N MET A 152 -15.63 15.94 8.94
CA MET A 152 -14.87 14.80 8.40
C MET A 152 -14.95 13.54 9.29
N ASP A 153 -16.14 13.25 9.81
CA ASP A 153 -16.41 12.06 10.64
C ASP A 153 -16.82 10.87 9.76
N HIS A 154 -15.83 10.02 9.42
CA HIS A 154 -16.01 8.88 8.49
C HIS A 154 -17.06 7.87 8.96
N ASP A 155 -17.13 7.59 10.27
CA ASP A 155 -18.07 6.63 10.84
C ASP A 155 -19.52 7.12 10.71
N LEU A 156 -19.74 8.40 11.00
CA LEU A 156 -21.05 9.02 10.89
C LEU A 156 -21.53 9.06 9.43
N VAL A 157 -20.64 9.38 8.49
CA VAL A 157 -20.97 9.45 7.06
C VAL A 157 -21.33 8.06 6.52
N THR A 158 -20.52 7.04 6.81
CA THR A 158 -20.75 5.67 6.31
C THR A 158 -22.09 5.11 6.78
N ARG A 159 -22.38 5.22 8.09
CA ARG A 159 -23.65 4.74 8.67
C ARG A 159 -24.86 5.42 8.05
N ASN A 160 -24.78 6.73 7.80
CA ASN A 160 -25.90 7.47 7.22
C ASN A 160 -26.04 7.22 5.71
N ILE A 161 -24.95 7.00 4.98
CA ILE A 161 -25.00 6.60 3.57
C ILE A 161 -25.69 5.25 3.41
N ASP A 162 -25.37 4.26 4.25
CA ASP A 162 -26.00 2.93 4.14
C ASP A 162 -27.48 2.96 4.52
N ARG A 163 -27.86 3.76 5.52
CA ARG A 163 -29.27 4.04 5.83
C ARG A 163 -30.00 4.74 4.69
N ALA A 164 -29.35 5.67 4.00
CA ALA A 164 -29.93 6.33 2.84
C ALA A 164 -30.13 5.33 1.68
N LYS A 165 -29.17 4.42 1.44
CA LYS A 165 -29.31 3.38 0.41
C LYS A 165 -30.54 2.49 0.68
N SER A 166 -30.71 2.00 1.90
CA SER A 166 -31.86 1.13 2.23
C SER A 166 -33.19 1.84 2.03
N LEU A 167 -33.30 3.11 2.43
CA LEU A 167 -34.53 3.90 2.26
C LEU A 167 -34.82 4.25 0.80
N ILE A 168 -33.80 4.39 -0.04
CA ILE A 168 -34.01 4.60 -1.48
C ILE A 168 -34.47 3.32 -2.18
N GLU A 169 -34.01 2.14 -1.75
CA GLU A 169 -34.51 0.85 -2.25
C GLU A 169 -35.97 0.60 -1.89
N GLU A 170 -36.43 1.07 -0.72
CA GLU A 170 -37.83 0.98 -0.28
C GLU A 170 -38.78 1.91 -1.07
N GLY A 171 -38.28 3.00 -1.66
CA GLY A 171 -39.09 3.90 -2.48
C GLY A 171 -38.62 5.35 -2.50
N GLY A 172 -37.39 5.59 -2.97
CA GLY A 172 -36.84 6.94 -3.11
C GLY A 172 -37.18 7.63 -4.43
N ASP A 173 -37.50 8.92 -4.37
CA ASP A 173 -37.65 9.77 -5.57
C ASP A 173 -36.36 9.82 -6.39
N TRP A 174 -36.52 9.94 -7.71
CA TRP A 174 -35.39 9.97 -8.65
C TRP A 174 -34.39 11.10 -8.35
N ASP A 175 -34.86 12.30 -7.99
CA ASP A 175 -33.98 13.43 -7.63
C ASP A 175 -33.14 13.13 -6.38
N ARG A 176 -33.76 12.57 -5.33
CA ARG A 176 -33.07 12.18 -4.09
C ARG A 176 -32.04 11.08 -4.33
N ARG A 177 -32.28 10.18 -5.29
CA ARG A 177 -31.31 9.17 -5.71
C ARG A 177 -30.08 9.78 -6.37
N ASN A 178 -30.26 10.79 -7.22
CA ASN A 178 -29.13 11.50 -7.83
C ASN A 178 -28.33 12.27 -6.79
N ARG A 179 -29.01 12.95 -5.86
CA ARG A 179 -28.32 13.61 -4.73
C ARG A 179 -27.50 12.61 -3.91
N LEU A 180 -28.05 11.45 -3.55
CA LEU A 180 -27.31 10.43 -2.82
C LEU A 180 -26.05 9.97 -3.57
N LYS A 181 -26.12 9.81 -4.90
CA LYS A 181 -24.94 9.48 -5.71
C LYS A 181 -23.86 10.55 -5.63
N VAL A 182 -24.22 11.84 -5.61
CA VAL A 182 -23.26 12.94 -5.43
C VAL A 182 -22.62 12.89 -4.04
N TYR A 183 -23.40 12.67 -2.97
CA TYR A 183 -22.86 12.50 -1.60
C TYR A 183 -21.92 11.29 -1.51
N GLN A 184 -22.28 10.16 -2.14
CA GLN A 184 -21.45 8.97 -2.20
C GLN A 184 -20.16 9.21 -2.99
N GLY A 185 -20.24 9.85 -4.15
CA GLY A 185 -19.07 10.20 -4.97
C GLY A 185 -18.10 11.11 -4.21
N LEU A 186 -18.62 12.11 -3.49
CA LEU A 186 -17.80 13.00 -2.66
C LEU A 186 -17.14 12.24 -1.50
N TYR A 187 -17.86 11.34 -0.83
CA TYR A 187 -17.27 10.53 0.22
C TYR A 187 -16.24 9.51 -0.30
N SER A 188 -16.49 8.89 -1.45
CA SER A 188 -15.54 7.99 -2.12
C SER A 188 -14.23 8.70 -2.50
N MET A 189 -14.30 9.99 -2.87
CA MET A 189 -13.11 10.81 -3.09
C MET A 189 -12.28 10.95 -1.81
N VAL A 190 -12.94 11.14 -0.66
CA VAL A 190 -12.27 11.23 0.66
C VAL A 190 -11.65 9.91 1.10
N ILE A 191 -12.19 8.74 0.70
CA ILE A 191 -11.63 7.41 1.02
C ILE A 191 -10.63 6.90 -0.04
N ARG A 192 -10.29 7.71 -1.06
CA ARG A 192 -9.41 7.35 -2.20
C ARG A 192 -9.97 6.33 -3.19
N ASP A 193 -11.28 6.06 -3.18
CA ASP A 193 -11.92 5.24 -4.22
C ASP A 193 -12.32 6.10 -5.43
N PHE A 194 -11.31 6.45 -6.24
CA PHE A 194 -11.49 7.29 -7.43
C PHE A 194 -12.33 6.62 -8.52
N LYS A 195 -12.36 5.28 -8.55
CA LYS A 195 -13.09 4.52 -9.57
C LYS A 195 -14.59 4.56 -9.31
N ALA A 196 -15.02 4.31 -8.07
CA ALA A 196 -16.42 4.48 -7.70
C ALA A 196 -16.86 5.95 -7.80
N ALA A 197 -16.02 6.88 -7.32
CA ALA A 197 -16.30 8.32 -7.39
C ALA A 197 -16.53 8.79 -8.83
N SER A 198 -15.64 8.44 -9.77
CA SER A 198 -15.80 8.77 -11.19
C SER A 198 -17.10 8.21 -11.78
N GLY A 199 -17.45 6.97 -11.44
CA GLY A 199 -18.71 6.36 -11.88
C GLY A 199 -19.95 7.14 -11.42
N PHE A 200 -20.01 7.48 -10.13
CA PHE A 200 -21.14 8.22 -9.57
C PHE A 200 -21.25 9.66 -10.09
N PHE A 201 -20.11 10.34 -10.28
CA PHE A 201 -20.10 11.69 -10.83
C PHE A 201 -20.53 11.72 -12.29
N LEU A 202 -19.99 10.83 -13.13
CA LEU A 202 -20.38 10.76 -14.54
C LEU A 202 -21.86 10.47 -14.76
N ASP A 203 -22.47 9.66 -13.89
CA ASP A 203 -23.91 9.37 -13.93
C ASP A 203 -24.79 10.58 -13.57
N THR A 204 -24.23 11.57 -12.84
CA THR A 204 -24.99 12.69 -12.25
C THR A 204 -24.71 14.04 -12.93
N VAL A 205 -23.77 14.12 -13.87
CA VAL A 205 -23.41 15.38 -14.57
C VAL A 205 -24.60 16.05 -15.25
N SER A 206 -25.43 15.26 -15.93
CA SER A 206 -26.58 15.75 -16.71
C SER A 206 -27.78 16.14 -15.86
N THR A 207 -27.77 15.72 -14.59
CA THR A 207 -28.94 15.76 -13.69
C THR A 207 -28.56 16.33 -12.33
N PHE A 208 -27.52 17.18 -12.31
CA PHE A 208 -26.99 17.76 -11.09
C PHE A 208 -27.96 18.77 -10.49
N THR A 209 -28.42 18.50 -9.27
CA THR A 209 -29.33 19.35 -8.49
C THR A 209 -28.79 19.67 -7.09
N SER A 210 -27.54 19.30 -6.80
CA SER A 210 -26.94 19.36 -5.45
C SER A 210 -26.13 20.64 -5.19
N TYR A 211 -26.72 21.81 -5.44
CA TYR A 211 -26.09 23.13 -5.20
C TYR A 211 -25.79 23.41 -3.72
N GLU A 212 -26.34 22.59 -2.82
CA GLU A 212 -26.07 22.62 -1.38
C GLU A 212 -24.64 22.18 -1.02
N LEU A 213 -24.05 21.29 -1.82
CA LEU A 213 -22.70 20.75 -1.58
C LEU A 213 -21.62 21.62 -2.23
N MET A 214 -21.86 21.99 -3.49
CA MET A 214 -20.88 22.65 -4.33
C MET A 214 -21.54 23.29 -5.55
N GLU A 215 -20.87 24.30 -6.10
CA GLU A 215 -21.25 24.87 -7.39
C GLU A 215 -21.01 23.87 -8.53
N TYR A 216 -21.79 24.01 -9.61
CA TYR A 216 -21.70 23.12 -10.77
C TYR A 216 -20.32 23.16 -11.44
N SER A 217 -19.67 24.33 -11.45
CA SER A 217 -18.29 24.52 -11.94
C SER A 217 -17.28 23.64 -11.21
N THR A 218 -17.34 23.63 -9.87
CA THR A 218 -16.49 22.81 -9.00
C THR A 218 -16.83 21.33 -9.13
N PHE A 219 -18.12 20.99 -9.31
CA PHE A 219 -18.55 19.61 -9.54
C PHE A 219 -17.96 19.03 -10.83
N VAL A 220 -17.99 19.81 -11.91
CA VAL A 220 -17.37 19.41 -13.19
C VAL A 220 -15.85 19.27 -13.03
N ARG A 221 -15.19 20.17 -12.30
CA ARG A 221 -13.75 20.06 -12.00
C ARG A 221 -13.41 18.73 -11.35
N TYR A 222 -14.12 18.34 -10.28
CA TYR A 222 -13.90 17.06 -9.62
C TYR A 222 -14.22 15.86 -10.53
N THR A 223 -15.28 15.95 -11.33
CA THR A 223 -15.63 14.89 -12.29
C THR A 223 -14.49 14.64 -13.28
N VAL A 224 -13.87 15.71 -13.80
CA VAL A 224 -12.72 15.60 -14.70
C VAL A 224 -11.51 15.02 -13.99
N TYR A 225 -11.16 15.52 -12.79
CA TYR A 225 -10.01 15.00 -12.04
C TYR A 225 -10.13 13.51 -11.72
N MET A 226 -11.28 13.07 -11.21
CA MET A 226 -11.52 11.65 -10.90
C MET A 226 -11.60 10.80 -12.17
N GLY A 227 -12.19 11.35 -13.23
CA GLY A 227 -12.31 10.70 -14.53
C GLY A 227 -10.96 10.43 -15.20
N MET A 228 -9.99 11.34 -15.06
CA MET A 228 -8.66 11.17 -15.64
C MET A 228 -7.89 9.99 -15.03
N ILE A 229 -8.00 9.76 -13.72
CA ILE A 229 -7.37 8.61 -13.08
C ILE A 229 -8.14 7.32 -13.35
N ALA A 230 -9.46 7.33 -13.20
CA ALA A 230 -10.25 6.09 -13.15
C ALA A 230 -10.54 5.47 -14.52
N LEU A 231 -10.65 6.28 -15.58
CA LEU A 231 -11.17 5.84 -16.86
C LEU A 231 -10.06 5.52 -17.86
N PRO A 232 -10.15 4.38 -18.57
CA PRO A 232 -9.26 4.13 -19.70
C PRO A 232 -9.54 5.15 -20.83
N ARG A 233 -8.51 5.45 -21.63
CA ARG A 233 -8.53 6.51 -22.67
C ARG A 233 -9.74 6.47 -23.61
N ASN A 234 -10.24 5.29 -23.96
CA ASN A 234 -11.44 5.15 -24.80
C ASN A 234 -12.69 5.71 -24.14
N GLN A 235 -12.90 5.40 -22.85
CA GLN A 235 -14.04 5.88 -22.08
C GLN A 235 -13.89 7.35 -21.72
N LEU A 236 -12.66 7.81 -21.46
CA LEU A 236 -12.37 9.23 -21.25
C LEU A 236 -12.77 10.08 -22.47
N ARG A 237 -12.48 9.60 -23.68
CA ARG A 237 -12.87 10.28 -24.92
C ARG A 237 -14.39 10.40 -25.05
N ASP A 238 -15.09 9.29 -24.88
CA ASP A 238 -16.51 9.24 -25.20
C ASP A 238 -17.37 9.91 -24.12
N LYS A 239 -16.97 9.82 -22.84
CA LYS A 239 -17.73 10.38 -21.71
C LYS A 239 -17.33 11.81 -21.32
N ILE A 240 -16.04 12.14 -21.34
CA ILE A 240 -15.54 13.44 -20.85
C ILE A 240 -15.22 14.39 -21.99
N VAL A 241 -14.37 13.97 -22.94
CA VAL A 241 -13.92 14.85 -24.03
C VAL A 241 -15.05 15.17 -25.03
N ARG A 242 -15.99 14.24 -25.25
CA ARG A 242 -17.15 14.43 -26.13
C ARG A 242 -18.45 14.76 -25.40
N GLY A 243 -18.42 14.83 -24.07
CA GLY A 243 -19.60 15.19 -23.27
C GLY A 243 -19.93 16.66 -23.46
N SER A 244 -21.10 16.97 -24.01
CA SER A 244 -21.52 18.35 -24.30
C SER A 244 -21.62 19.22 -23.06
N GLU A 245 -22.13 18.67 -21.95
CA GLU A 245 -22.33 19.36 -20.67
C GLU A 245 -21.00 19.72 -20.01
N ILE A 246 -20.04 18.78 -20.05
CA ILE A 246 -18.70 18.98 -19.52
C ILE A 246 -17.95 20.00 -20.39
N LEU A 247 -18.05 19.90 -21.71
CA LEU A 247 -17.40 20.85 -22.63
C LEU A 247 -17.88 22.28 -22.45
N GLU A 248 -19.18 22.51 -22.27
CA GLU A 248 -19.75 23.84 -22.06
C GLU A 248 -19.15 24.51 -20.81
N VAL A 249 -19.03 23.78 -19.70
CA VAL A 249 -18.42 24.29 -18.45
C VAL A 249 -16.89 24.36 -18.54
N LEU A 250 -16.24 23.46 -19.29
CA LEU A 250 -14.79 23.54 -19.53
C LEU A 250 -14.38 24.81 -20.29
N HIS A 251 -15.29 25.48 -21.00
CA HIS A 251 -14.98 26.78 -21.62
C HIS A 251 -14.80 27.90 -20.61
N SER A 252 -15.44 27.85 -19.43
CA SER A 252 -15.23 28.83 -18.36
C SER A 252 -14.01 28.53 -17.49
N LEU A 253 -13.55 27.27 -17.47
CA LEU A 253 -12.39 26.80 -16.70
C LEU A 253 -11.23 26.40 -17.62
N SER A 254 -10.47 27.39 -18.10
CA SER A 254 -9.32 27.19 -19.00
C SER A 254 -8.27 26.22 -18.43
N ASP A 255 -7.99 26.28 -17.12
CA ASP A 255 -6.95 25.45 -16.50
C ASP A 255 -7.28 23.95 -16.55
N VAL A 256 -8.53 23.60 -16.27
CA VAL A 256 -9.01 22.20 -16.29
C VAL A 256 -9.08 21.68 -17.73
N LYS A 257 -9.47 22.57 -18.66
CA LYS A 257 -9.51 22.26 -20.08
C LYS A 257 -8.11 21.95 -20.61
N ASP A 258 -7.14 22.83 -20.37
CA ASP A 258 -5.77 22.66 -20.85
C ASP A 258 -5.12 21.42 -20.22
N TYR A 259 -5.42 21.13 -18.95
CA TYR A 259 -5.00 19.88 -18.29
C TYR A 259 -5.59 18.61 -18.94
N LEU A 260 -6.90 18.58 -19.23
CA LEU A 260 -7.55 17.44 -19.89
C LEU A 260 -7.06 17.24 -21.33
N PHE A 261 -7.00 18.32 -22.11
CA PHE A 261 -6.62 18.26 -23.52
C PHE A 261 -5.12 18.02 -23.72
N SER A 262 -4.24 18.54 -22.85
CA SER A 262 -2.80 18.23 -22.92
C SER A 262 -2.55 16.73 -22.73
N MET A 263 -3.23 16.08 -21.79
CA MET A 263 -3.17 14.62 -21.62
C MET A 263 -3.74 13.87 -22.85
N TYR A 264 -4.91 14.30 -23.34
CA TYR A 264 -5.58 13.60 -24.44
C TYR A 264 -4.86 13.75 -25.78
N ASN A 265 -4.31 14.92 -26.06
CA ASN A 265 -3.56 15.24 -27.29
C ASN A 265 -2.08 14.80 -27.23
N CYS A 266 -1.64 14.20 -26.13
CA CYS A 266 -0.24 13.78 -25.89
C CYS A 266 0.77 14.95 -25.87
N LEU A 267 0.37 16.13 -25.40
CA LEU A 267 1.27 17.27 -25.16
C LEU A 267 1.81 17.20 -23.74
N TYR A 268 2.85 16.38 -23.54
CA TYR A 268 3.33 16.05 -22.19
C TYR A 268 4.04 17.21 -21.48
N ALA A 269 4.72 18.10 -22.21
CA ALA A 269 5.36 19.28 -21.63
C ALA A 269 4.33 20.20 -20.96
N ASP A 270 3.30 20.58 -21.71
CA ASP A 270 2.20 21.42 -21.19
C ASP A 270 1.40 20.70 -20.10
N PHE A 271 1.27 19.38 -20.20
CA PHE A 271 0.60 18.57 -19.18
C PHE A 271 1.29 18.66 -17.82
N PHE A 272 2.63 18.58 -17.74
CA PHE A 272 3.33 18.68 -16.46
C PHE A 272 3.24 20.08 -15.84
N VAL A 273 3.27 21.13 -16.66
CA VAL A 273 3.04 22.52 -16.23
C VAL A 273 1.63 22.67 -15.64
N ASN A 274 0.63 22.11 -16.31
CA ASN A 274 -0.75 22.15 -15.83
C ASN A 274 -0.98 21.22 -14.62
N LEU A 275 -0.28 20.10 -14.53
CA LEU A 275 -0.33 19.20 -13.38
C LEU A 275 0.19 19.88 -12.11
N ALA A 276 1.24 20.69 -12.20
CA ALA A 276 1.73 21.48 -11.07
C ALA A 276 0.70 22.49 -10.55
N LYS A 277 -0.05 23.14 -11.45
CA LYS A 277 -1.16 24.03 -11.06
C LYS A 277 -2.30 23.26 -10.39
N VAL A 278 -2.63 22.08 -10.90
CA VAL A 278 -3.65 21.20 -10.31
C VAL A 278 -3.21 20.67 -8.95
N GLU A 279 -1.93 20.36 -8.77
CA GLU A 279 -1.37 19.94 -7.49
C GLU A 279 -1.55 21.01 -6.40
N LEU A 280 -1.26 22.28 -6.72
CA LEU A 280 -1.50 23.40 -5.81
C LEU A 280 -2.99 23.51 -5.45
N ALA A 281 -3.88 23.49 -6.45
CA ALA A 281 -5.32 23.54 -6.22
C ALA A 281 -5.84 22.36 -5.37
N MET A 282 -5.30 21.15 -5.57
CA MET A 282 -5.68 19.97 -4.78
C MET A 282 -5.13 20.01 -3.35
N SER A 283 -3.96 20.63 -3.14
CA SER A 283 -3.40 20.83 -1.81
C SER A 283 -4.21 21.83 -0.98
N GLU A 284 -4.87 22.76 -1.67
CA GLU A 284 -5.76 23.77 -1.12
C GLU A 284 -7.18 23.23 -0.81
N ASP A 285 -7.63 22.21 -1.54
CA ASP A 285 -8.94 21.59 -1.36
C ASP A 285 -9.00 20.64 -0.15
N ARG A 286 -9.97 20.87 0.77
CA ARG A 286 -10.12 20.09 2.02
C ARG A 286 -10.25 18.59 1.81
N TYR A 287 -10.93 18.17 0.74
CA TYR A 287 -11.20 16.76 0.47
C TYR A 287 -10.02 16.03 -0.17
N LEU A 288 -9.17 16.75 -0.91
CA LEU A 288 -8.08 16.18 -1.71
C LEU A 288 -6.70 16.43 -1.10
N ALA A 289 -6.57 17.34 -0.14
CA ALA A 289 -5.30 17.69 0.49
C ALA A 289 -4.61 16.54 1.24
N SER A 290 -5.34 15.54 1.74
CA SER A 290 -4.73 14.32 2.30
C SER A 290 -4.18 13.39 1.21
N HIS A 291 -4.60 13.56 -0.04
CA HIS A 291 -4.42 12.58 -1.11
C HIS A 291 -3.79 13.14 -2.39
N TYR A 292 -3.42 14.44 -2.44
CA TYR A 292 -2.83 15.07 -3.63
C TYR A 292 -1.55 14.36 -4.11
N ARG A 293 -0.67 13.94 -3.19
CA ARG A 293 0.57 13.22 -3.54
C ARG A 293 0.31 11.91 -4.29
N PHE A 294 -0.72 11.19 -3.85
CA PHE A 294 -1.15 9.95 -4.51
C PHE A 294 -1.71 10.24 -5.90
N TYR A 295 -2.55 11.28 -6.03
CA TYR A 295 -3.11 11.70 -7.32
C TYR A 295 -1.99 12.05 -8.32
N VAL A 296 -1.02 12.86 -7.92
CA VAL A 296 0.11 13.26 -8.78
C VAL A 296 0.95 12.06 -9.20
N ARG A 297 1.28 11.15 -8.28
CA ARG A 297 2.03 9.94 -8.57
C ARG A 297 1.33 9.06 -9.61
N GLU A 298 0.04 8.80 -9.44
CA GLU A 298 -0.75 8.00 -10.37
C GLU A 298 -0.82 8.65 -11.77
N MET A 299 -1.02 9.97 -11.83
CA MET A 299 -1.02 10.70 -13.11
C MET A 299 0.34 10.64 -13.82
N ARG A 300 1.45 10.76 -13.08
CA ARG A 300 2.80 10.58 -13.63
C ARG A 300 3.00 9.17 -14.21
N ILE A 301 2.55 8.13 -13.50
CA ILE A 301 2.63 6.74 -13.98
C ILE A 301 1.80 6.55 -15.25
N GLN A 302 0.56 7.06 -15.29
CA GLN A 302 -0.31 6.94 -16.46
C GLN A 302 0.26 7.63 -17.70
N VAL A 303 0.91 8.79 -17.53
CA VAL A 303 1.61 9.50 -18.61
C VAL A 303 2.81 8.70 -19.11
N LYS A 304 3.68 8.21 -18.20
CA LYS A 304 4.84 7.38 -18.57
C LYS A 304 4.43 6.09 -19.30
N SER A 305 3.35 5.45 -18.85
CA SER A 305 2.76 4.27 -19.51
C SER A 305 2.20 4.60 -20.89
N SER A 306 1.56 5.76 -21.05
CA SER A 306 0.99 6.21 -22.34
C SER A 306 2.05 6.68 -23.35
N GLY A 307 3.18 7.21 -22.89
CA GLY A 307 4.29 7.70 -23.71
C GLY A 307 5.13 6.60 -24.37
N ARG A 308 5.16 5.38 -23.81
CA ARG A 308 5.85 4.20 -24.39
C ARG A 308 5.26 3.69 -25.71
N GLY A 309 4.17 4.30 -26.21
CA GLY A 309 3.50 3.89 -27.45
C GLY A 309 4.09 4.42 -28.76
N ARG A 310 5.01 5.39 -28.75
CA ARG A 310 5.59 6.00 -29.98
C ARG A 310 7.03 6.53 -29.79
N GLY A 311 7.96 5.69 -29.37
CA GLY A 311 9.39 5.92 -29.52
C GLY A 311 9.98 4.81 -30.39
N GLU A 312 10.81 5.16 -31.37
CA GLU A 312 11.57 4.19 -32.17
C GLU A 312 12.32 3.21 -31.25
N PRO A 313 12.26 1.89 -31.51
CA PRO A 313 13.08 0.95 -30.76
C PRO A 313 14.54 1.17 -31.16
N LEU A 314 15.31 1.69 -30.21
CA LEU A 314 16.77 1.60 -30.19
C LEU A 314 17.18 0.17 -30.55
N ILE A 315 18.12 0.10 -31.48
CA ILE A 315 18.68 -1.12 -32.02
C ILE A 315 19.43 -1.83 -30.89
N VAL A 316 18.76 -2.77 -30.23
CA VAL A 316 19.45 -3.79 -29.43
C VAL A 316 19.86 -4.90 -30.38
N SER A 317 21.17 -5.03 -30.54
CA SER A 317 21.84 -6.02 -31.39
C SER A 317 21.43 -7.44 -31.02
N ASP A 318 21.34 -8.25 -32.07
CA ASP A 318 20.70 -9.55 -32.19
C ASP A 318 21.57 -10.69 -31.57
N GLU A 319 22.14 -10.53 -30.38
CA GLU A 319 22.93 -11.60 -29.72
C GLU A 319 22.45 -12.01 -28.32
N ASP A 320 21.34 -11.48 -27.81
CA ASP A 320 20.82 -11.90 -26.50
C ASP A 320 19.42 -12.49 -26.60
N SER A 321 19.38 -13.81 -26.73
CA SER A 321 18.18 -14.59 -26.45
C SER A 321 17.82 -14.43 -24.97
N GLN A 322 16.94 -13.47 -24.65
CA GLN A 322 16.17 -13.50 -23.41
C GLN A 322 15.43 -14.86 -23.35
N PRO A 323 15.59 -15.66 -22.28
CA PRO A 323 14.74 -16.83 -22.10
C PRO A 323 13.33 -16.33 -21.79
N ASP A 324 12.47 -16.43 -22.82
CA ASP A 324 11.01 -16.33 -22.75
C ASP A 324 10.48 -16.96 -21.45
N THR A 325 9.77 -16.16 -20.64
CA THR A 325 8.83 -16.62 -19.61
C THR A 325 9.38 -17.65 -18.63
N VAL A 326 10.24 -17.22 -17.71
CA VAL A 326 10.46 -17.99 -16.47
C VAL A 326 9.29 -17.68 -15.52
N SER A 327 8.13 -18.29 -15.78
CA SER A 327 7.31 -18.70 -14.64
C SER A 327 8.18 -19.68 -13.88
N VAL A 328 8.75 -19.25 -12.75
CA VAL A 328 9.34 -20.17 -11.78
C VAL A 328 8.16 -20.97 -11.23
N VAL A 329 7.74 -21.99 -11.99
CA VAL A 329 7.14 -23.16 -11.39
C VAL A 329 8.27 -23.70 -10.54
N SER A 330 8.15 -23.46 -9.24
CA SER A 330 9.00 -23.95 -8.18
C SER A 330 9.30 -25.42 -8.45
N SER A 331 10.48 -25.67 -9.02
CA SER A 331 11.05 -27.00 -9.26
C SER A 331 11.41 -27.73 -7.94
N VAL A 332 10.90 -27.22 -6.82
CA VAL A 332 11.02 -27.76 -5.46
C VAL A 332 9.65 -28.11 -4.86
N SER A 333 8.53 -27.72 -5.48
CA SER A 333 7.18 -28.04 -4.99
C SER A 333 6.42 -29.11 -5.78
N ASP A 334 7.00 -29.62 -6.88
CA ASP A 334 6.41 -30.70 -7.70
C ASP A 334 6.74 -32.11 -7.18
N ASN A 335 6.91 -32.28 -5.86
CA ASN A 335 6.75 -33.58 -5.23
C ASN A 335 5.33 -33.74 -4.68
N ARG A 336 4.35 -33.61 -5.57
CA ARG A 336 3.08 -34.32 -5.40
C ARG A 336 3.34 -35.75 -5.83
N SER A 337 4.02 -36.52 -4.96
CA SER A 337 3.97 -37.97 -5.05
C SER A 337 2.52 -38.38 -4.81
N VAL A 338 1.84 -38.63 -5.91
CA VAL A 338 0.54 -39.27 -6.01
C VAL A 338 0.62 -40.59 -5.23
N LEU A 339 0.11 -40.58 -3.99
CA LEU A 339 -0.48 -41.78 -3.42
C LEU A 339 -1.94 -41.79 -3.90
N GLU A 340 -2.14 -42.12 -5.19
CA GLU A 340 -3.36 -42.79 -5.60
C GLU A 340 -3.22 -44.24 -5.17
N GLU A 341 -3.67 -44.54 -3.95
CA GLU A 341 -4.39 -45.78 -3.71
C GLU A 341 -5.72 -45.42 -3.07
N GLY A 342 -6.77 -45.99 -3.65
CA GLY A 342 -8.13 -45.51 -3.52
C GLY A 342 -8.76 -45.72 -2.15
N GLY A 343 -9.83 -44.96 -1.94
CA GLY A 343 -10.71 -45.06 -0.79
C GLY A 343 -10.95 -43.67 -0.22
N GLU A 344 -12.14 -43.12 -0.48
CA GLU A 344 -12.73 -42.08 0.37
C GLU A 344 -12.69 -42.60 1.81
N THR A 345 -11.66 -42.21 2.56
CA THR A 345 -11.51 -42.52 3.98
C THR A 345 -11.14 -41.22 4.67
N ASP A 346 -12.11 -40.67 5.40
CA ASP A 346 -12.10 -39.46 6.25
C ASP A 346 -10.77 -38.68 6.34
N GLU A 347 -10.67 -37.54 5.63
CA GLU A 347 -9.58 -36.55 5.82
C GLU A 347 -9.43 -36.11 7.29
N ARG A 348 -10.52 -36.17 8.08
CA ARG A 348 -10.52 -35.93 9.53
C ARG A 348 -9.64 -36.91 10.31
N THR A 349 -9.61 -38.19 9.94
CA THR A 349 -8.77 -39.19 10.64
C THR A 349 -7.28 -39.01 10.35
N GLN A 350 -6.91 -38.52 9.17
CA GLN A 350 -5.50 -38.26 8.85
C GLN A 350 -4.91 -37.07 9.61
N VAL A 351 -5.72 -36.04 9.89
CA VAL A 351 -5.28 -34.88 10.70
C VAL A 351 -5.04 -35.29 12.15
N GLU A 352 -5.95 -36.08 12.75
CA GLU A 352 -5.79 -36.60 14.11
C GLU A 352 -4.57 -37.52 14.24
N ILE A 353 -4.33 -38.41 13.27
CA ILE A 353 -3.14 -39.27 13.23
C ILE A 353 -1.85 -38.44 13.13
N LEU A 354 -1.87 -37.33 12.38
CA LEU A 354 -0.72 -36.44 12.28
C LEU A 354 -0.51 -35.64 13.57
N GLU A 355 -1.58 -35.20 14.23
CA GLU A 355 -1.49 -34.55 15.54
C GLU A 355 -0.91 -35.48 16.61
N ASP A 356 -1.29 -36.75 16.61
CA ASP A 356 -0.75 -37.73 17.56
C ASP A 356 0.72 -38.02 17.29
N LYS A 357 1.14 -38.10 16.03
CA LYS A 357 2.57 -38.19 15.66
C LYS A 357 3.33 -36.92 16.05
N LEU A 358 2.73 -35.74 15.93
CA LEU A 358 3.34 -34.48 16.35
C LEU A 358 3.53 -34.45 17.87
N LYS A 359 2.56 -34.92 18.66
CA LYS A 359 2.69 -35.07 20.12
C LYS A 359 3.85 -36.00 20.47
N GLU A 360 3.96 -37.14 19.79
CA GLU A 360 5.07 -38.07 19.96
C GLU A 360 6.42 -37.40 19.65
N PHE A 361 6.53 -36.63 18.56
CA PHE A 361 7.75 -35.91 18.23
C PHE A 361 8.10 -34.83 19.26
N ILE A 362 7.12 -34.12 19.83
CA ILE A 362 7.33 -33.16 20.92
C ILE A 362 7.92 -33.88 22.14
N ASP A 363 7.38 -35.03 22.54
CA ASP A 363 7.92 -35.79 23.67
C ASP A 363 9.36 -36.28 23.40
N LEU A 364 9.60 -36.74 22.18
CA LEU A 364 10.91 -37.20 21.72
C LEU A 364 11.95 -36.07 21.59
N THR A 365 11.57 -34.78 21.62
CA THR A 365 12.55 -33.68 21.70
C THR A 365 13.35 -33.69 23.02
N THR A 366 12.85 -34.36 24.06
CA THR A 366 13.53 -34.44 25.37
C THR A 366 14.32 -35.75 25.58
N GLN A 367 14.42 -36.59 24.55
CA GLN A 367 15.05 -37.90 24.66
C GLN A 367 16.56 -37.82 24.92
N LYS A 368 17.13 -38.87 25.53
CA LYS A 368 18.56 -38.92 25.92
C LYS A 368 19.52 -38.88 24.73
N SER A 369 19.14 -39.44 23.59
CA SER A 369 19.96 -39.48 22.37
C SER A 369 19.98 -38.13 21.65
N SER A 370 21.17 -37.57 21.39
CA SER A 370 21.33 -36.32 20.62
C SER A 370 20.83 -36.45 19.18
N GLN A 371 21.19 -37.54 18.49
CA GLN A 371 20.71 -37.80 17.13
C GLN A 371 19.20 -37.98 17.08
N GLY A 372 18.63 -38.63 18.12
CA GLY A 372 17.19 -38.75 18.27
C GLY A 372 16.52 -37.38 18.33
N ARG A 373 17.02 -36.47 19.20
CA ARG A 373 16.48 -35.11 19.33
C ARG A 373 16.55 -34.33 18.02
N VAL A 374 17.67 -34.40 17.29
CA VAL A 374 17.83 -33.75 15.98
C VAL A 374 16.78 -34.26 14.98
N ASN A 375 16.57 -35.58 14.92
CA ASN A 375 15.56 -36.16 14.03
C ASN A 375 14.14 -35.71 14.41
N SER A 376 13.83 -35.60 15.71
CA SER A 376 12.55 -35.07 16.19
C SER A 376 12.34 -33.61 15.83
N PHE A 377 13.35 -32.74 16.03
CA PHE A 377 13.26 -31.33 15.62
C PHE A 377 13.09 -31.16 14.12
N ASN A 378 13.81 -31.95 13.31
CA ASN A 378 13.66 -31.94 11.86
C ASN A 378 12.27 -32.41 11.41
N ALA A 379 11.72 -33.45 12.05
CA ALA A 379 10.37 -33.92 11.77
C ALA A 379 9.32 -32.87 12.11
N LEU A 380 9.46 -32.18 13.25
CA LEU A 380 8.60 -31.06 13.63
C LEU A 380 8.70 -29.91 12.62
N CYS A 381 9.91 -29.50 12.24
CA CYS A 381 10.12 -28.46 11.24
C CYS A 381 9.49 -28.85 9.90
N GLN A 382 9.68 -30.08 9.43
CA GLN A 382 9.12 -30.54 8.16
C GLN A 382 7.58 -30.56 8.20
N ALA A 383 6.98 -31.00 9.29
CA ALA A 383 5.53 -31.03 9.44
C ALA A 383 4.95 -29.60 9.46
N PHE A 384 5.58 -28.69 10.20
CA PHE A 384 5.13 -27.30 10.30
C PHE A 384 5.40 -26.47 9.04
N SER A 385 6.45 -26.78 8.30
CA SER A 385 6.65 -26.24 6.96
C SER A 385 5.58 -26.76 6.00
N ALA A 386 5.22 -28.04 6.04
CA ALA A 386 4.29 -28.65 5.08
C ALA A 386 2.81 -28.36 5.33
N LYS A 387 2.39 -28.11 6.58
CA LYS A 387 0.99 -27.86 6.95
C LYS A 387 0.84 -26.66 7.89
N TYR A 388 -0.22 -25.87 7.68
CA TYR A 388 -0.63 -24.78 8.56
C TYR A 388 -1.61 -25.30 9.61
N MET A 389 -1.25 -25.22 10.90
CA MET A 389 -2.01 -25.79 12.03
C MET A 389 -2.03 -24.86 13.25
N PRO A 390 -2.70 -23.69 13.18
CA PRO A 390 -2.65 -22.67 14.22
C PRO A 390 -3.22 -23.15 15.57
N ASP A 391 -4.37 -23.86 15.56
CA ASP A 391 -5.04 -24.32 16.80
C ASP A 391 -4.18 -25.28 17.63
N PHE A 392 -3.47 -26.20 16.95
CA PHE A 392 -2.59 -27.17 17.61
C PHE A 392 -1.41 -26.47 18.31
N VAL A 393 -0.84 -25.46 17.65
CA VAL A 393 0.32 -24.70 18.15
C VAL A 393 -0.11 -23.76 19.27
N ALA A 394 -1.23 -23.06 19.12
CA ALA A 394 -1.78 -22.17 20.14
C ALA A 394 -2.04 -22.91 21.46
N GLY A 395 -2.62 -24.12 21.40
CA GLY A 395 -2.87 -24.95 22.58
C GLY A 395 -1.61 -25.48 23.29
N ARG A 396 -0.44 -25.45 22.64
CA ARG A 396 0.83 -26.02 23.15
C ARG A 396 2.01 -25.05 23.07
N ARG A 397 1.74 -23.76 22.91
CA ARG A 397 2.75 -22.72 22.67
C ARG A 397 3.90 -22.76 23.67
N MET A 398 3.59 -22.78 24.97
CA MET A 398 4.61 -22.76 26.03
C MET A 398 5.53 -23.99 25.97
N THR A 399 4.98 -25.17 25.71
CA THR A 399 5.75 -26.42 25.60
C THR A 399 6.65 -26.42 24.37
N LEU A 400 6.13 -25.97 23.22
CA LEU A 400 6.89 -25.89 21.97
C LEU A 400 8.04 -24.87 22.07
N LEU A 401 7.79 -23.72 22.68
CA LEU A 401 8.80 -22.70 22.93
C LEU A 401 9.87 -23.19 23.92
N ASP A 402 9.49 -23.82 25.03
CA ASP A 402 10.45 -24.39 25.99
C ASP A 402 11.28 -25.53 25.34
N CYS A 403 10.69 -26.33 24.44
CA CYS A 403 11.44 -27.31 23.66
C CYS A 403 12.46 -26.65 22.73
N ALA A 404 12.07 -25.60 21.99
CA ALA A 404 12.97 -24.86 21.12
C ALA A 404 14.08 -24.15 21.92
N GLU A 405 13.74 -23.51 23.03
CA GLU A 405 14.68 -22.82 23.91
C GLU A 405 15.71 -23.79 24.51
N ARG A 406 15.26 -24.95 25.02
CA ARG A 406 16.17 -26.00 25.51
C ARG A 406 17.06 -26.54 24.41
N GLY A 407 16.51 -26.78 23.21
CA GLY A 407 17.26 -27.22 22.04
C GLY A 407 18.35 -26.23 21.64
N MET A 408 18.06 -24.93 21.68
CA MET A 408 19.05 -23.90 21.36
C MET A 408 20.08 -23.71 22.48
N LYS A 409 19.69 -23.74 23.77
CA LYS A 409 20.58 -23.53 24.94
C LYS A 409 21.47 -24.71 25.27
N LYS A 410 20.94 -25.94 25.20
CA LYS A 410 21.64 -27.17 25.60
C LYS A 410 22.14 -28.00 24.42
N GLY A 411 21.53 -27.83 23.24
CA GLY A 411 21.93 -28.54 22.03
C GLY A 411 23.27 -28.05 21.48
N LYS A 412 23.86 -28.84 20.58
CA LYS A 412 25.09 -28.46 19.84
C LYS A 412 24.92 -28.71 18.35
N GLY A 413 25.42 -27.80 17.52
CA GLY A 413 25.48 -27.98 16.07
C GLY A 413 24.11 -28.13 15.42
N ALA A 414 23.84 -29.29 14.80
CA ALA A 414 22.59 -29.56 14.09
C ALA A 414 21.33 -29.49 14.98
N GLU A 415 21.47 -29.73 16.29
CA GLU A 415 20.36 -29.57 17.24
C GLU A 415 19.98 -28.08 17.41
N GLN A 416 20.97 -27.19 17.46
CA GLN A 416 20.73 -25.75 17.55
C GLN A 416 20.16 -25.19 16.24
N GLU A 417 20.63 -25.69 15.10
CA GLU A 417 20.14 -25.33 13.77
C GLU A 417 18.64 -25.65 13.61
N SER A 418 18.26 -26.90 13.89
CA SER A 418 16.86 -27.35 13.80
C SER A 418 15.95 -26.69 14.84
N ALA A 419 16.44 -26.45 16.07
CA ALA A 419 15.70 -25.72 17.09
C ALA A 419 15.48 -24.24 16.73
N ALA A 420 16.48 -23.56 16.15
CA ALA A 420 16.34 -22.19 15.66
C ALA A 420 15.35 -22.11 14.50
N LYS A 421 15.37 -23.08 13.58
CA LYS A 421 14.39 -23.15 12.48
C LYS A 421 12.97 -23.36 13.01
N LEU A 422 12.80 -24.23 14.01
CA LEU A 422 11.51 -24.47 14.66
C LEU A 422 10.92 -23.17 15.22
N MET A 423 11.73 -22.32 15.85
CA MET A 423 11.26 -21.05 16.42
C MET A 423 10.67 -20.09 15.37
N ALA A 424 11.34 -19.93 14.21
CA ALA A 424 10.80 -19.12 13.12
C ALA A 424 9.47 -19.69 12.57
N LEU A 425 9.36 -21.02 12.49
CA LEU A 425 8.12 -21.69 12.08
C LEU A 425 6.99 -21.51 13.09
N LEU A 426 7.30 -21.50 14.39
CA LEU A 426 6.30 -21.25 15.44
C LEU A 426 5.73 -19.83 15.36
N CYS A 427 6.57 -18.81 15.14
CA CYS A 427 6.11 -17.43 14.89
C CYS A 427 5.13 -17.39 13.71
N LEU A 428 5.48 -18.07 12.61
CA LEU A 428 4.68 -18.09 11.40
C LEU A 428 3.36 -18.86 11.53
N GLN A 429 3.33 -19.95 12.33
CA GLN A 429 2.14 -20.77 12.52
C GLN A 429 1.13 -20.18 13.51
N LEU A 430 1.58 -19.36 14.46
CA LEU A 430 0.69 -18.67 15.40
C LEU A 430 -0.13 -17.57 14.70
N GLY A 431 0.38 -17.02 13.58
CA GLY A 431 -0.36 -16.11 12.70
C GLY A 431 -0.72 -14.75 13.30
N SER A 432 -0.42 -14.52 14.57
CA SER A 432 -0.69 -13.28 15.30
C SER A 432 0.60 -12.49 15.52
N VAL A 433 0.56 -11.19 15.22
CA VAL A 433 1.67 -10.25 15.42
C VAL A 433 2.03 -10.16 16.92
N ALA A 434 1.03 -10.12 17.81
CA ALA A 434 1.25 -10.02 19.26
C ALA A 434 1.97 -11.25 19.84
N ASP A 435 1.65 -12.44 19.32
CA ASP A 435 2.33 -13.66 19.75
C ASP A 435 3.77 -13.71 19.23
N SER A 436 4.01 -13.25 18.00
CA SER A 436 5.35 -13.14 17.42
C SER A 436 6.22 -12.14 18.18
N GLU A 437 5.66 -11.00 18.61
CA GLU A 437 6.33 -10.01 19.45
C GLU A 437 6.77 -10.59 20.81
N SER A 438 5.88 -11.36 21.46
CA SER A 438 6.19 -12.00 22.76
C SER A 438 7.35 -12.99 22.65
N ILE A 439 7.35 -13.82 21.59
CA ILE A 439 8.41 -14.79 21.32
C ILE A 439 9.73 -14.06 21.04
N TYR A 440 9.68 -13.00 20.23
CA TYR A 440 10.85 -12.20 19.92
C TYR A 440 11.45 -11.58 21.18
N ARG A 441 10.64 -10.91 22.02
CA ARG A 441 11.10 -10.23 23.23
C ARG A 441 11.78 -11.17 24.22
N ASP A 442 11.23 -12.37 24.41
CA ASP A 442 11.78 -13.36 25.35
C ASP A 442 13.11 -13.96 24.87
N HIS A 443 13.29 -14.12 23.56
CA HIS A 443 14.43 -14.84 22.98
C HIS A 443 15.51 -13.95 22.36
N LYS A 444 15.24 -12.66 22.15
CA LYS A 444 16.16 -11.68 21.51
C LYS A 444 17.55 -11.67 22.11
N THR A 445 17.66 -11.50 23.43
CA THR A 445 18.95 -11.44 24.14
C THR A 445 19.76 -12.71 23.95
N TYR A 446 19.08 -13.86 23.93
CA TYR A 446 19.71 -15.15 23.73
C TYR A 446 20.18 -15.33 22.28
N LEU A 447 19.36 -14.97 21.28
CA LEU A 447 19.73 -15.05 19.86
C LEU A 447 20.92 -14.15 19.52
N LEU A 448 20.94 -12.92 20.07
CA LEU A 448 22.08 -12.02 19.96
C LEU A 448 23.36 -12.64 20.53
N SER A 449 23.27 -13.29 21.70
CA SER A 449 24.43 -13.94 22.32
C SER A 449 24.95 -15.14 21.51
N LEU A 450 24.06 -15.97 20.98
CA LEU A 450 24.40 -17.16 20.20
C LEU A 450 24.96 -16.81 18.82
N MET A 451 24.47 -15.71 18.24
CA MET A 451 24.98 -15.17 16.99
C MET A 451 26.41 -14.63 17.14
N ALA A 452 26.73 -13.98 18.27
CA ALA A 452 28.05 -13.44 18.58
C ALA A 452 29.07 -14.50 19.05
N ASP A 453 28.60 -15.66 19.51
CA ASP A 453 29.46 -16.73 20.02
C ASP A 453 30.29 -17.39 18.89
N LYS A 454 31.60 -17.15 18.90
CA LYS A 454 32.55 -17.72 17.92
C LYS A 454 32.85 -19.21 18.17
N SER A 455 32.45 -19.77 19.31
CA SER A 455 32.67 -21.18 19.66
C SER A 455 31.58 -22.12 19.13
N ALA A 456 30.41 -21.58 18.77
CA ALA A 456 29.31 -22.31 18.17
C ALA A 456 29.59 -22.66 16.70
N SER A 457 28.91 -23.69 16.17
CA SER A 457 29.14 -24.12 14.78
C SER A 457 28.70 -23.03 13.80
N PRO A 458 29.46 -22.78 12.71
CA PRO A 458 29.09 -21.76 11.73
C PRO A 458 27.73 -22.02 11.07
N ALA A 459 27.38 -23.28 10.84
CA ALA A 459 26.07 -23.67 10.29
C ALA A 459 24.90 -23.34 11.24
N ALA A 460 25.05 -23.59 12.55
CA ALA A 460 24.03 -23.22 13.53
C ALA A 460 23.88 -21.70 13.63
N ARG A 461 25.01 -20.96 13.63
CA ARG A 461 24.99 -19.50 13.62
C ARG A 461 24.33 -18.93 12.37
N ALA A 462 24.52 -19.56 11.21
CA ALA A 462 23.90 -19.13 9.95
C ALA A 462 22.38 -19.22 10.06
N GLN A 463 21.86 -20.35 10.52
CA GLN A 463 20.44 -20.54 10.73
C GLN A 463 19.87 -19.62 11.81
N VAL A 464 20.62 -19.35 12.88
CA VAL A 464 20.24 -18.37 13.91
C VAL A 464 20.12 -16.97 13.34
N CYS A 465 21.01 -16.55 12.43
CA CYS A 465 20.91 -15.24 11.76
C CYS A 465 19.61 -15.14 10.95
N SER A 466 19.31 -16.17 10.14
CA SER A 466 18.08 -16.22 9.34
C SER A 466 16.81 -16.23 10.22
N THR A 467 16.79 -17.06 11.26
CA THR A 467 15.69 -17.09 12.24
C THR A 467 15.53 -15.74 12.94
N PHE A 468 16.63 -15.10 13.35
CA PHE A 468 16.56 -13.82 14.05
C PHE A 468 16.03 -12.70 13.16
N GLY A 469 16.47 -12.65 11.89
CA GLY A 469 15.94 -11.73 10.89
C GLY A 469 14.44 -11.95 10.64
N LEU A 470 14.00 -13.20 10.50
CA LEU A 470 12.57 -13.54 10.31
C LEU A 470 11.73 -13.22 11.54
N CYS A 471 12.19 -13.55 12.75
CA CYS A 471 11.46 -13.22 13.98
C CYS A 471 11.37 -11.71 14.20
N ALA A 472 12.44 -10.95 13.91
CA ALA A 472 12.42 -9.49 13.96
C ALA A 472 11.54 -8.88 12.85
N PHE A 473 11.41 -9.56 11.70
CA PHE A 473 10.52 -9.12 10.62
C PHE A 473 9.04 -9.35 10.94
N LEU A 474 8.70 -10.48 11.57
CA LEU A 474 7.33 -10.84 11.93
C LEU A 474 6.83 -10.16 13.21
N ALA A 475 7.75 -9.66 14.04
CA ALA A 475 7.42 -8.89 15.24
C ALA A 475 7.36 -7.40 14.88
N ASP A 476 6.34 -6.69 15.38
CA ASP A 476 6.24 -5.24 15.26
C ASP A 476 7.27 -4.57 16.18
N CYS A 477 8.53 -4.52 15.72
CA CYS A 477 9.66 -4.03 16.50
C CYS A 477 9.88 -2.53 16.30
N ASP A 478 10.22 -1.83 17.37
CA ASP A 478 10.64 -0.43 17.27
C ASP A 478 11.87 -0.27 16.36
N LEU A 479 11.94 0.85 15.66
CA LEU A 479 13.05 1.20 14.76
C LEU A 479 14.44 1.07 15.43
N SER A 480 14.56 1.46 16.70
CA SER A 480 15.82 1.33 17.45
C SER A 480 16.25 -0.12 17.63
N GLU A 481 15.31 -1.05 17.77
CA GLU A 481 15.61 -2.46 17.94
C GLU A 481 16.04 -3.09 16.61
N ILE A 482 15.33 -2.75 15.52
CA ILE A 482 15.70 -3.18 14.17
C ILE A 482 17.13 -2.76 13.84
N VAL A 483 17.48 -1.49 14.10
CA VAL A 483 18.83 -0.96 13.85
C VAL A 483 19.89 -1.68 14.70
N GLN A 484 19.62 -1.99 15.97
CA GLN A 484 20.56 -2.76 16.81
C GLN A 484 20.81 -4.16 16.25
N VAL A 485 19.77 -4.84 15.79
CA VAL A 485 19.89 -6.16 15.15
C VAL A 485 20.68 -6.06 13.84
N MET A 486 20.41 -5.04 13.03
CA MET A 486 21.13 -4.80 11.78
C MET A 486 22.63 -4.56 12.02
N ILE A 487 23.01 -3.77 13.03
CA ILE A 487 24.42 -3.56 13.41
C ILE A 487 25.08 -4.88 13.85
N ALA A 488 24.35 -5.71 14.60
CA ALA A 488 24.86 -7.00 15.05
C ALA A 488 25.08 -7.97 13.88
N LEU A 489 24.14 -8.04 12.92
CA LEU A 489 24.29 -8.82 11.67
C LEU A 489 25.43 -8.28 10.80
N GLU A 490 25.57 -6.96 10.71
CA GLU A 490 26.66 -6.29 9.99
C GLU A 490 28.03 -6.68 10.51
N SER A 491 28.19 -6.76 11.84
CA SER A 491 29.47 -7.13 12.44
C SER A 491 29.98 -8.50 11.96
N ILE A 492 29.08 -9.40 11.58
CA ILE A 492 29.38 -10.76 11.16
C ILE A 492 29.92 -10.76 9.74
N PHE A 493 29.20 -10.17 8.77
CA PHE A 493 29.68 -10.12 7.38
C PHE A 493 30.81 -9.12 7.17
N SER A 494 30.91 -8.06 7.99
CA SER A 494 32.06 -7.15 8.02
C SER A 494 33.38 -7.83 8.41
N THR A 495 33.32 -8.99 9.06
CA THR A 495 34.51 -9.80 9.33
C THR A 495 35.08 -10.40 8.04
N SER A 496 34.23 -10.70 7.06
CA SER A 496 34.64 -11.16 5.73
C SER A 496 35.44 -10.09 4.97
N LEU A 497 35.05 -8.82 5.13
CA LEU A 497 35.71 -7.65 4.52
C LEU A 497 37.11 -7.37 5.06
N ARG A 498 37.46 -7.88 6.25
CA ARG A 498 38.77 -7.69 6.89
C ARG A 498 39.73 -8.87 6.68
N ALA A 499 39.29 -9.94 6.03
CA ALA A 499 40.13 -11.10 5.77
C ALA A 499 41.10 -10.78 4.61
N PRO A 500 42.42 -10.94 4.77
CA PRO A 500 43.37 -10.73 3.68
C PRO A 500 43.12 -11.73 2.55
N GLU A 501 43.33 -11.31 1.29
CA GLU A 501 43.05 -12.05 0.04
C GLU A 501 43.58 -13.50 -0.03
N ASN A 502 44.44 -13.91 0.91
CA ASN A 502 45.09 -15.22 0.97
C ASN A 502 44.58 -16.16 2.09
N THR A 503 43.56 -15.79 2.86
CA THR A 503 42.94 -16.74 3.82
C THR A 503 41.81 -17.52 3.18
N VAL A 504 41.98 -18.84 3.04
CA VAL A 504 40.91 -19.76 2.61
C VAL A 504 39.85 -19.82 3.71
N THR A 505 38.83 -18.99 3.61
CA THR A 505 37.66 -19.02 4.48
C THR A 505 36.89 -20.32 4.24
N SER A 506 36.48 -21.02 5.31
CA SER A 506 35.73 -22.25 5.18
C SER A 506 34.35 -22.00 4.53
N PRO A 507 33.82 -22.96 3.75
CA PRO A 507 32.52 -22.81 3.07
C PRO A 507 31.37 -22.57 4.07
N ASP A 508 31.48 -23.10 5.29
CA ASP A 508 30.48 -22.92 6.34
C ASP A 508 30.44 -21.50 6.90
N VAL A 509 31.58 -20.80 6.88
CA VAL A 509 31.67 -19.39 7.29
C VAL A 509 31.15 -18.47 6.19
N LEU A 510 31.35 -18.83 4.92
CA LEU A 510 30.76 -18.10 3.78
C LEU A 510 29.23 -18.21 3.78
N ARG A 511 28.68 -19.40 4.10
CA ARG A 511 27.24 -19.60 4.33
C ARG A 511 26.71 -18.75 5.47
N LEU A 512 27.46 -18.61 6.57
CA LEU A 512 27.11 -17.70 7.66
C LEU A 512 27.05 -16.24 7.20
N HIS A 513 28.03 -15.77 6.41
CA HIS A 513 28.02 -14.41 5.88
C HIS A 513 26.83 -14.16 4.95
N SER A 514 26.52 -15.12 4.07
CA SER A 514 25.37 -15.04 3.17
C SER A 514 24.03 -15.00 3.94
N ALA A 515 23.87 -15.88 4.93
CA ALA A 515 22.68 -15.89 5.78
C ALA A 515 22.51 -14.60 6.60
N ALA A 516 23.60 -14.05 7.14
CA ALA A 516 23.59 -12.79 7.87
C ALA A 516 23.24 -11.60 6.97
N LEU A 517 23.76 -11.57 5.74
CA LEU A 517 23.47 -10.54 4.76
C LEU A 517 22.01 -10.62 4.29
N SER A 518 21.49 -11.81 4.02
CA SER A 518 20.07 -12.01 3.67
C SER A 518 19.14 -11.56 4.80
N ALA A 519 19.45 -11.90 6.05
CA ALA A 519 18.69 -11.43 7.22
C ALA A 519 18.75 -9.90 7.37
N TRP A 520 19.92 -9.30 7.12
CA TRP A 520 20.09 -7.85 7.15
C TRP A 520 19.27 -7.15 6.06
N SER A 521 19.30 -7.69 4.83
CA SER A 521 18.49 -7.20 3.70
C SER A 521 16.98 -7.35 3.94
N LEU A 522 16.54 -8.39 4.66
CA LEU A 522 15.14 -8.55 5.05
C LEU A 522 14.69 -7.42 5.99
N LEU A 523 15.51 -7.08 6.98
CA LEU A 523 15.22 -5.97 7.90
C LEU A 523 15.28 -4.60 7.22
N LEU A 524 16.08 -4.46 6.16
CA LEU A 524 16.08 -3.26 5.33
C LEU A 524 14.69 -2.97 4.75
N THR A 525 13.89 -4.00 4.44
CA THR A 525 12.53 -3.83 3.87
C THR A 525 11.53 -3.20 4.86
N LEU A 526 11.86 -3.15 6.16
CA LEU A 526 11.04 -2.53 7.20
C LEU A 526 11.44 -1.08 7.52
N LEU A 527 12.60 -0.62 7.01
CA LEU A 527 13.10 0.71 7.36
C LEU A 527 12.35 1.82 6.60
N PRO A 528 12.12 2.98 7.23
CA PRO A 528 11.64 4.16 6.52
C PRO A 528 12.62 4.61 5.42
N PRO A 529 12.14 5.13 4.27
CA PRO A 529 12.99 5.51 3.13
C PRO A 529 14.14 6.47 3.48
N ARG A 530 13.92 7.39 4.43
CA ARG A 530 14.95 8.31 4.93
C ARG A 530 16.15 7.59 5.55
N HIS A 531 15.91 6.56 6.36
CA HIS A 531 16.98 5.78 6.97
C HIS A 531 17.72 4.92 5.95
N ILE A 532 17.02 4.42 4.92
CA ILE A 532 17.65 3.69 3.81
C ILE A 532 18.58 4.61 3.03
N TYR A 533 18.20 5.88 2.81
CA TYR A 533 19.07 6.88 2.18
C TYR A 533 20.34 7.14 3.00
N ASP A 534 20.23 7.34 4.32
CA ASP A 534 21.42 7.53 5.18
C ASP A 534 22.33 6.28 5.17
N LEU A 535 21.75 5.09 5.07
CA LEU A 535 22.45 3.81 4.99
C LEU A 535 23.15 3.61 3.64
N SER A 536 22.57 4.13 2.55
CA SER A 536 23.15 4.03 1.20
C SER A 536 24.53 4.69 1.13
N GLN A 537 24.68 5.83 1.80
CA GLN A 537 25.90 6.65 1.85
C GLN A 537 27.09 5.92 2.46
N THR A 538 26.87 5.01 3.41
CA THR A 538 27.93 4.32 4.15
C THR A 538 28.12 2.86 3.76
N HIS A 539 27.03 2.16 3.39
CA HIS A 539 27.06 0.72 3.19
C HIS A 539 27.26 0.29 1.73
N ILE A 540 26.94 1.14 0.73
CA ILE A 540 27.14 0.78 -0.70
C ILE A 540 28.60 0.38 -0.95
N ARG A 541 29.58 1.18 -0.51
CA ARG A 541 31.01 0.87 -0.71
C ARG A 541 31.44 -0.45 -0.07
N ARG A 542 30.86 -0.79 1.10
CA ARG A 542 31.14 -2.06 1.79
C ARG A 542 30.52 -3.25 1.06
N LEU A 543 29.29 -3.09 0.55
CA LEU A 543 28.61 -4.12 -0.25
C LEU A 543 29.31 -4.34 -1.60
N VAL A 544 29.82 -3.29 -2.24
CA VAL A 544 30.61 -3.41 -3.48
C VAL A 544 31.87 -4.26 -3.26
N GLN A 545 32.53 -4.15 -2.11
CA GLN A 545 33.68 -5.00 -1.77
C GLN A 545 33.29 -6.48 -1.56
N LEU A 546 32.06 -6.76 -1.11
CA LEU A 546 31.56 -8.14 -0.98
C LEU A 546 31.28 -8.80 -2.34
N LEU A 547 31.08 -8.02 -3.41
CA LEU A 547 30.93 -8.52 -4.77
C LEU A 547 32.20 -9.19 -5.31
N ASP A 548 33.36 -8.91 -4.71
CA ASP A 548 34.65 -9.51 -5.10
C ASP A 548 34.92 -10.86 -4.38
N SER A 549 33.96 -11.36 -3.59
CA SER A 549 34.10 -12.63 -2.88
C SER A 549 34.15 -13.87 -3.80
N THR A 550 34.74 -14.97 -3.30
CA THR A 550 34.86 -16.23 -4.04
C THR A 550 33.54 -16.98 -4.18
N ASP A 551 32.65 -16.83 -3.20
CA ASP A 551 31.35 -17.49 -3.14
C ASP A 551 30.33 -16.84 -4.08
N VAL A 552 29.41 -17.64 -4.64
CA VAL A 552 28.42 -17.15 -5.60
C VAL A 552 27.19 -16.61 -4.86
N ASP A 553 26.75 -17.31 -3.82
CA ASP A 553 25.56 -16.93 -3.06
C ASP A 553 25.79 -15.63 -2.30
N LEU A 554 26.98 -15.43 -1.71
CA LEU A 554 27.36 -14.17 -1.07
C LEU A 554 27.38 -12.98 -2.06
N ARG A 555 27.84 -13.19 -3.30
CA ARG A 555 27.84 -12.13 -4.34
C ARG A 555 26.43 -11.79 -4.78
N ILE A 556 25.58 -12.80 -5.00
CA ILE A 556 24.17 -12.58 -5.35
C ILE A 556 23.47 -11.83 -4.23
N GLY A 557 23.61 -12.26 -2.98
CA GLY A 557 23.02 -11.57 -1.83
C GLY A 557 23.51 -10.13 -1.65
N ALA A 558 24.79 -9.84 -1.94
CA ALA A 558 25.31 -8.48 -1.95
C ALA A 558 24.72 -7.63 -3.07
N GLY A 559 24.56 -8.19 -4.27
CA GLY A 559 23.92 -7.49 -5.39
C GLY A 559 22.44 -7.21 -5.15
N GLU A 560 21.71 -8.15 -4.56
CA GLU A 560 20.30 -7.99 -4.17
C GLU A 560 20.14 -6.95 -3.06
N ALA A 561 21.03 -6.95 -2.06
CA ALA A 561 21.08 -5.92 -1.03
C ALA A 561 21.32 -4.53 -1.61
N ILE A 562 22.21 -4.40 -2.60
CA ILE A 562 22.45 -3.14 -3.31
C ILE A 562 21.18 -2.72 -4.06
N ALA A 563 20.56 -3.61 -4.83
CA ALA A 563 19.33 -3.31 -5.56
C ALA A 563 18.21 -2.81 -4.61
N LEU A 564 18.04 -3.44 -3.45
CA LEU A 564 17.10 -3.02 -2.40
C LEU A 564 17.40 -1.61 -1.85
N ILE A 565 18.67 -1.29 -1.61
CA ILE A 565 19.07 0.05 -1.14
C ILE A 565 18.80 1.09 -2.23
N TYR A 566 19.09 0.78 -3.49
CA TYR A 566 18.79 1.69 -4.60
C TYR A 566 17.29 1.91 -4.78
N GLU A 567 16.48 0.85 -4.69
CA GLU A 567 15.01 0.97 -4.72
C GLU A 567 14.51 1.85 -3.57
N GLY A 568 14.95 1.59 -2.33
CA GLY A 568 14.52 2.36 -1.16
C GLY A 568 15.03 3.81 -1.13
N ALA A 569 16.26 4.04 -1.59
CA ALA A 569 16.83 5.39 -1.69
C ALA A 569 16.12 6.21 -2.78
N ARG A 570 15.75 5.61 -3.92
CA ARG A 570 14.98 6.26 -4.99
C ARG A 570 13.56 6.63 -4.61
N VAL A 571 12.97 5.96 -3.61
CA VAL A 571 11.68 6.36 -3.03
C VAL A 571 11.81 7.67 -2.24
N PHE A 572 12.98 7.97 -1.67
CA PHE A 572 13.23 9.21 -0.93
C PHE A 572 13.73 10.34 -1.84
N ASP A 573 14.62 10.02 -2.78
CA ASP A 573 15.25 10.94 -3.73
C ASP A 573 15.15 10.36 -5.15
N GLU A 574 14.24 10.90 -5.96
CA GLU A 574 13.93 10.37 -7.31
C GLU A 574 15.16 10.39 -8.24
N ASP A 575 16.14 11.27 -7.96
CA ASP A 575 17.36 11.45 -8.77
C ASP A 575 18.56 10.64 -8.23
N PHE A 576 18.35 9.85 -7.16
CA PHE A 576 19.42 9.02 -6.57
C PHE A 576 19.96 8.00 -7.58
N GLY A 577 21.21 8.22 -8.00
CA GLY A 577 21.94 7.36 -8.93
C GLY A 577 21.73 7.70 -10.41
N PHE A 578 21.13 8.86 -10.75
CA PHE A 578 21.07 9.37 -12.12
C PHE A 578 21.97 10.59 -12.31
N ASP A 579 22.56 10.70 -13.52
CA ASP A 579 23.46 11.80 -13.87
C ASP A 579 22.65 13.05 -14.26
N ILE A 580 22.50 13.99 -13.33
CA ILE A 580 21.85 15.28 -13.57
C ILE A 580 22.71 16.20 -14.47
N SER A 581 23.97 15.83 -14.77
CA SER A 581 24.89 16.72 -15.50
C SER A 581 24.61 16.91 -16.99
N SER A 582 23.58 16.26 -17.56
CA SER A 582 23.30 16.35 -19.01
C SER A 582 22.11 17.24 -19.42
N GLU A 583 21.34 17.82 -18.48
CA GLU A 583 20.18 18.67 -18.86
C GLU A 583 20.17 20.11 -18.31
N GLU A 584 21.13 20.54 -17.49
CA GLU A 584 21.23 21.94 -17.05
C GLU A 584 22.63 22.54 -17.29
N GLU A 585 22.97 22.81 -18.55
CA GLU A 585 23.82 23.97 -18.85
C GLU A 585 22.96 25.24 -18.74
N THR A 586 22.63 25.65 -17.51
CA THR A 586 22.27 27.04 -17.23
C THR A 586 23.52 27.77 -16.74
N ASP A 587 23.91 28.74 -17.55
CA ASP A 587 25.03 29.65 -17.40
C ASP A 587 24.76 30.58 -16.21
N ASP A 588 25.05 30.15 -14.97
CA ASP A 588 25.09 31.06 -13.81
C ASP A 588 26.20 30.69 -12.81
N HIS A 589 27.10 31.65 -12.66
CA HIS A 589 28.31 31.61 -11.87
C HIS A 589 28.02 32.05 -10.43
N ASP A 590 27.69 31.14 -9.51
CA ASP A 590 28.01 31.27 -8.08
C ASP A 590 27.68 30.00 -7.26
N GLY A 591 28.69 29.39 -6.62
CA GLY A 591 28.46 28.30 -5.64
C GLY A 591 29.47 27.12 -5.65
N ILE A 592 30.76 27.38 -5.43
CA ILE A 592 31.88 26.42 -5.50
C ILE A 592 31.91 25.36 -4.36
N GLN A 593 30.76 24.97 -3.77
CA GLN A 593 30.79 24.00 -2.64
C GLN A 593 29.77 22.86 -2.67
N GLN A 594 28.82 22.81 -3.61
CA GLN A 594 27.90 21.66 -3.78
C GLN A 594 28.22 20.75 -4.99
N MET A 595 29.11 21.19 -5.89
CA MET A 595 29.50 20.46 -7.10
C MET A 595 30.34 19.18 -6.83
N ASP A 596 30.92 19.05 -5.64
CA ASP A 596 31.91 18.02 -5.32
C ASP A 596 31.31 16.71 -4.77
N SER A 597 30.05 16.72 -4.32
CA SER A 597 29.34 15.52 -3.81
C SER A 597 28.55 14.79 -4.89
N ALA A 598 27.91 15.52 -5.81
CA ALA A 598 27.17 14.93 -6.93
C ALA A 598 28.10 14.15 -7.88
N SER A 599 29.25 14.74 -8.25
CA SER A 599 30.24 14.09 -9.14
C SER A 599 30.86 12.81 -8.55
N ARG A 600 30.99 12.71 -7.22
CA ARG A 600 31.46 11.50 -6.53
C ARG A 600 30.43 10.38 -6.54
N HIS A 601 29.14 10.70 -6.38
CA HIS A 601 28.06 9.73 -6.48
C HIS A 601 27.93 9.14 -7.89
N THR A 602 28.11 9.96 -8.94
CA THR A 602 28.12 9.51 -10.33
C THR A 602 29.29 8.56 -10.63
N SER A 603 30.50 8.89 -10.17
CA SER A 603 31.69 8.02 -10.34
C SER A 603 31.55 6.68 -9.61
N GLU A 604 30.96 6.66 -8.41
CA GLU A 604 30.74 5.42 -7.65
C GLU A 604 29.67 4.53 -8.29
N MET A 605 28.66 5.13 -8.94
CA MET A 605 27.66 4.43 -9.74
C MET A 605 28.28 3.79 -10.98
N ASP A 606 29.09 4.52 -11.74
CA ASP A 606 29.72 4.01 -12.96
C ASP A 606 30.70 2.86 -12.67
N GLU A 607 31.46 2.96 -11.58
CA GLU A 607 32.33 1.87 -11.11
C GLU A 607 31.51 0.63 -10.71
N LEU A 608 30.40 0.82 -10.00
CA LEU A 608 29.49 -0.27 -9.62
C LEU A 608 28.85 -0.93 -10.85
N CYS A 609 28.30 -0.14 -11.78
CA CYS A 609 27.70 -0.64 -13.01
C CYS A 609 28.72 -1.40 -13.86
N THR A 610 29.96 -0.92 -13.93
CA THR A 610 31.06 -1.63 -14.61
C THR A 610 31.34 -3.00 -13.97
N LYS A 611 31.41 -3.06 -12.63
CA LYS A 611 31.57 -4.33 -11.91
C LYS A 611 30.39 -5.28 -12.11
N LEU A 612 29.15 -4.78 -12.05
CA LEU A 612 27.94 -5.59 -12.28
C LEU A 612 27.89 -6.14 -13.71
N LYS A 613 28.27 -5.34 -14.72
CA LYS A 613 28.42 -5.77 -16.12
C LYS A 613 29.41 -6.92 -16.27
N GLN A 614 30.57 -6.84 -15.61
CA GLN A 614 31.57 -7.92 -15.61
C GLN A 614 31.01 -9.20 -14.96
N LEU A 615 30.27 -9.09 -13.86
CA LEU A 615 29.64 -10.24 -13.20
C LEU A 615 28.47 -10.85 -14.00
N ALA A 616 27.74 -10.02 -14.75
CA ALA A 616 26.65 -10.43 -15.64
C ALA A 616 27.14 -11.12 -16.94
N THR A 617 28.35 -10.79 -17.39
CA THR A 617 29.00 -11.36 -18.59
C THR A 617 30.10 -12.39 -18.27
N ASP A 618 30.24 -12.74 -17.00
CA ASP A 618 31.32 -13.59 -16.47
C ASP A 618 31.55 -14.88 -17.28
N SER A 619 32.75 -14.98 -17.87
CA SER A 619 33.17 -16.08 -18.74
C SER A 619 34.17 -17.04 -18.07
N HIS A 620 34.47 -16.84 -16.79
CA HIS A 620 35.54 -17.56 -16.10
C HIS A 620 35.27 -19.08 -16.00
N LYS A 621 36.04 -19.88 -16.75
CA LYS A 621 35.87 -21.34 -16.85
C LYS A 621 36.15 -22.11 -15.56
N TYR A 622 36.88 -21.52 -14.60
CA TYR A 622 37.19 -22.16 -13.31
C TYR A 622 35.99 -22.27 -12.36
N ARG A 623 34.89 -21.56 -12.61
CA ARG A 623 33.63 -21.65 -11.85
C ARG A 623 32.75 -22.81 -12.33
N ALA A 624 31.80 -23.30 -11.54
CA ALA A 624 30.87 -24.32 -12.02
C ALA A 624 29.91 -23.75 -13.07
N LYS A 625 29.48 -24.58 -14.03
CA LYS A 625 28.56 -24.15 -15.10
C LYS A 625 27.19 -23.70 -14.55
N LYS A 626 26.69 -24.37 -13.50
CA LYS A 626 25.44 -24.03 -12.82
C LYS A 626 25.53 -22.64 -12.19
N ASP A 627 26.58 -22.42 -11.41
CA ASP A 627 26.78 -21.18 -10.67
C ASP A 627 26.98 -19.97 -11.59
N ARG A 628 27.76 -20.13 -12.68
CA ARG A 628 27.86 -19.09 -13.72
C ARG A 628 26.53 -18.76 -14.37
N LYS A 629 25.62 -19.73 -14.53
CA LYS A 629 24.31 -19.46 -15.13
C LYS A 629 23.43 -18.69 -14.16
N GLN A 630 23.41 -19.10 -12.88
CA GLN A 630 22.65 -18.43 -11.82
C GLN A 630 23.14 -17.00 -11.60
N GLN A 631 24.46 -16.82 -11.42
CA GLN A 631 25.11 -15.52 -11.28
C GLN A 631 24.73 -14.57 -12.43
N ARG A 632 24.94 -14.98 -13.69
CA ARG A 632 24.62 -14.13 -14.85
C ARG A 632 23.14 -13.81 -14.98
N SER A 633 22.25 -14.68 -14.50
CA SER A 633 20.81 -14.37 -14.47
C SER A 633 20.54 -13.27 -13.44
N SER A 634 20.92 -13.51 -12.18
CA SER A 634 20.66 -12.56 -11.09
C SER A 634 21.32 -11.20 -11.34
N PHE A 635 22.56 -11.16 -11.81
CA PHE A 635 23.27 -9.90 -12.06
C PHE A 635 22.76 -9.13 -13.27
N ARG A 636 22.09 -9.77 -14.24
CA ARG A 636 21.38 -9.02 -15.29
C ARG A 636 20.14 -8.34 -14.73
N ASP A 637 19.37 -9.05 -13.91
CA ASP A 637 18.18 -8.48 -13.27
C ASP A 637 18.57 -7.33 -12.32
N ILE A 638 19.62 -7.51 -11.51
CA ILE A 638 20.17 -6.47 -10.61
C ILE A 638 20.69 -5.26 -11.41
N LEU A 639 21.35 -5.49 -12.53
CA LEU A 639 21.85 -4.42 -13.39
C LEU A 639 20.72 -3.60 -14.00
N HIS A 640 19.67 -4.25 -14.52
CA HIS A 640 18.50 -3.52 -15.04
C HIS A 640 17.77 -2.73 -13.94
N ALA A 641 17.72 -3.26 -12.72
CA ALA A 641 17.16 -2.53 -11.58
C ALA A 641 17.97 -1.26 -11.24
N ILE A 642 19.30 -1.34 -11.30
CA ILE A 642 20.17 -0.21 -10.97
C ILE A 642 20.25 0.79 -12.14
N GLU A 643 20.39 0.35 -13.40
CA GLU A 643 20.55 1.27 -14.55
C GLU A 643 19.21 1.84 -15.06
N GLU A 644 18.17 1.00 -15.16
CA GLU A 644 16.90 1.35 -15.83
C GLU A 644 15.74 1.61 -14.86
N ASN A 645 16.00 1.44 -13.56
CA ASN A 645 14.98 1.51 -12.50
C ASN A 645 13.80 0.55 -12.74
N GLU A 646 14.09 -0.62 -13.32
CA GLU A 646 13.10 -1.67 -13.57
C GLU A 646 13.05 -2.64 -12.39
N ALA A 647 11.87 -2.74 -11.77
CA ALA A 647 11.62 -3.69 -10.70
C ALA A 647 11.39 -5.11 -11.27
N PRO A 648 11.66 -6.17 -10.49
CA PRO A 648 11.42 -7.53 -10.96
C PRO A 648 9.92 -7.74 -11.18
N ASP A 649 9.53 -8.24 -12.35
CA ASP A 649 8.15 -8.66 -12.65
C ASP A 649 8.06 -10.19 -12.63
N VAL A 650 7.77 -10.75 -11.45
CA VAL A 650 7.69 -12.20 -11.23
C VAL A 650 6.29 -12.59 -10.79
N ARG A 651 5.57 -13.30 -11.66
CA ARG A 651 4.25 -13.87 -11.34
C ARG A 651 4.35 -15.30 -10.82
N ILE A 652 3.96 -15.51 -9.58
CA ILE A 652 3.86 -16.83 -8.94
C ILE A 652 2.39 -17.24 -8.85
N LYS A 653 2.06 -18.37 -9.47
CA LYS A 653 0.71 -18.93 -9.42
C LYS A 653 0.64 -20.04 -8.38
N PHE A 654 -0.22 -19.87 -7.37
CA PHE A 654 -0.47 -20.88 -6.34
C PHE A 654 -1.98 -21.19 -6.29
N GLY A 655 -2.35 -22.44 -6.56
CA GLY A 655 -3.75 -22.85 -6.61
C GLY A 655 -4.58 -22.04 -7.63
N LYS A 656 -5.55 -21.28 -7.11
CA LYS A 656 -6.47 -20.43 -7.91
C LYS A 656 -6.00 -18.97 -8.03
N GLU A 657 -5.06 -18.54 -7.19
CA GLU A 657 -4.61 -17.15 -7.06
C GLU A 657 -3.21 -16.97 -7.69
N THR A 658 -2.84 -15.71 -7.92
CA THR A 658 -1.53 -15.32 -8.43
C THR A 658 -0.96 -14.21 -7.56
N LEU A 659 0.24 -14.41 -7.04
CA LEU A 659 1.06 -13.38 -6.42
C LEU A 659 1.92 -12.75 -7.51
N ASP A 660 1.76 -11.44 -7.70
CA ASP A 660 2.62 -10.65 -8.58
C ASP A 660 3.67 -9.97 -7.68
N ILE A 661 4.94 -10.32 -7.87
CA ILE A 661 6.07 -9.65 -7.22
C ILE A 661 6.52 -8.54 -8.17
N ASP A 662 6.45 -7.30 -7.68
CA ASP A 662 6.69 -6.06 -8.44
C ASP A 662 7.80 -5.18 -7.84
N SER A 663 8.49 -5.67 -6.79
CA SER A 663 9.53 -4.94 -6.04
C SER A 663 10.62 -5.89 -5.56
N TRP A 664 11.85 -5.39 -5.36
CA TRP A 664 12.91 -6.20 -4.76
C TRP A 664 12.60 -6.49 -3.29
N GLY A 665 11.91 -5.57 -2.60
CA GLY A 665 11.44 -5.78 -1.23
C GLY A 665 10.54 -7.02 -1.13
N CYS A 666 9.50 -7.09 -1.96
CA CYS A 666 8.59 -8.23 -2.01
C CYS A 666 9.31 -9.52 -2.45
N LYS A 667 10.23 -9.43 -3.43
CA LYS A 667 11.04 -10.56 -3.88
C LYS A 667 11.88 -11.15 -2.74
N HIS A 668 12.58 -10.30 -1.99
CA HIS A 668 13.45 -10.72 -0.90
C HIS A 668 12.68 -11.32 0.29
N GLN A 669 11.52 -10.74 0.61
CA GLN A 669 10.59 -11.31 1.58
C GLN A 669 10.12 -12.71 1.15
N TYR A 670 9.70 -12.85 -0.11
CA TYR A 670 9.28 -14.12 -0.69
C TYR A 670 10.37 -15.19 -0.66
N ASP A 671 11.60 -14.84 -1.06
CA ASP A 671 12.74 -15.77 -1.05
C ASP A 671 13.11 -16.19 0.38
N SER A 672 13.02 -15.27 1.36
CA SER A 672 13.24 -15.57 2.79
C SER A 672 12.22 -16.58 3.32
N PHE A 673 10.93 -16.44 2.97
CA PHE A 673 9.91 -17.43 3.33
C PHE A 673 10.07 -18.75 2.57
N CYS A 674 10.54 -18.73 1.33
CA CYS A 674 10.85 -19.95 0.57
C CYS A 674 11.99 -20.75 1.20
N GLN A 675 13.02 -20.09 1.74
CA GLN A 675 14.10 -20.76 2.48
C GLN A 675 13.58 -21.43 3.77
N LEU A 676 12.60 -20.81 4.43
CA LEU A 676 11.99 -21.35 5.65
C LEU A 676 11.03 -22.52 5.38
N LEU A 677 10.05 -22.30 4.50
CA LEU A 677 8.90 -23.19 4.25
C LEU A 677 9.15 -24.25 3.17
N GLY A 678 10.08 -24.00 2.23
CA GLY A 678 10.38 -24.92 1.14
C GLY A 678 9.13 -25.29 0.32
N SER A 679 8.82 -26.60 0.26
CA SER A 679 7.69 -27.12 -0.50
C SER A 679 6.30 -26.71 0.04
N GLY A 680 6.23 -26.21 1.28
CA GLY A 680 4.98 -25.77 1.91
C GLY A 680 4.54 -24.35 1.59
N MET A 681 5.37 -23.57 0.88
CA MET A 681 5.09 -22.15 0.58
C MET A 681 3.71 -21.93 -0.05
N ASN A 682 3.33 -22.76 -1.03
CA ASN A 682 2.05 -22.62 -1.74
C ASN A 682 0.83 -22.83 -0.84
N LEU A 683 0.92 -23.72 0.15
CA LEU A 683 -0.17 -23.96 1.09
C LEU A 683 -0.28 -22.81 2.09
N HIS A 684 0.86 -22.36 2.60
CA HIS A 684 0.94 -21.24 3.53
C HIS A 684 0.45 -19.92 2.90
N LEU A 685 0.80 -19.63 1.63
CA LEU A 685 0.22 -18.51 0.90
C LEU A 685 -1.31 -18.62 0.75
N ALA A 686 -1.83 -19.85 0.66
CA ALA A 686 -3.26 -20.07 0.51
C ALA A 686 -4.04 -19.98 1.84
N GLN A 687 -3.46 -20.39 2.96
CA GLN A 687 -4.18 -20.60 4.22
C GLN A 687 -3.72 -19.72 5.38
N ASN A 688 -2.47 -19.23 5.38
CA ASN A 688 -1.91 -18.48 6.50
C ASN A 688 -2.31 -17.00 6.38
N ASP A 689 -3.04 -16.52 7.39
CA ASP A 689 -3.52 -15.14 7.46
C ASP A 689 -2.37 -14.13 7.48
N LEU A 690 -1.31 -14.40 8.24
CA LEU A 690 -0.16 -13.50 8.39
C LEU A 690 0.60 -13.31 7.06
N LEU A 691 0.85 -14.41 6.34
CA LEU A 691 1.52 -14.32 5.03
C LEU A 691 0.64 -13.64 3.99
N ARG A 692 -0.68 -13.84 4.05
CA ARG A 692 -1.62 -13.16 3.18
C ARG A 692 -1.68 -11.66 3.46
N GLU A 693 -1.55 -11.25 4.72
CA GLU A 693 -1.44 -9.84 5.09
C GLU A 693 -0.13 -9.23 4.58
N ILE A 694 1.02 -9.89 4.82
CA ILE A 694 2.35 -9.44 4.35
C ILE A 694 2.36 -9.22 2.84
N PHE A 695 1.79 -10.15 2.06
CA PHE A 695 1.73 -10.06 0.60
C PHE A 695 0.46 -9.38 0.06
N SER A 696 -0.39 -8.82 0.92
CA SER A 696 -1.64 -8.14 0.55
C SER A 696 -2.57 -8.98 -0.36
N LEU A 697 -2.64 -10.29 -0.13
CA LEU A 697 -3.45 -11.26 -0.88
C LEU A 697 -4.91 -11.30 -0.42
N GLY A 698 -5.25 -10.60 0.68
CA GLY A 698 -6.57 -10.62 1.30
C GLY A 698 -6.88 -11.93 2.05
N ASN A 699 -8.08 -12.02 2.63
CA ASN A 699 -8.49 -13.15 3.47
C ASN A 699 -8.37 -14.51 2.76
N PRO A 700 -8.04 -15.60 3.47
CA PRO A 700 -8.05 -16.93 2.89
C PRO A 700 -9.37 -17.23 2.18
N LEU A 701 -9.26 -17.74 0.96
CA LEU A 701 -10.42 -18.31 0.29
C LEU A 701 -10.86 -19.52 1.09
N LEU A 702 -12.03 -19.43 1.72
CA LEU A 702 -12.68 -20.59 2.32
C LEU A 702 -12.73 -21.68 1.26
N ASP A 703 -12.31 -22.89 1.61
CA ASP A 703 -12.36 -24.06 0.74
C ASP A 703 -13.81 -24.53 0.62
N ASN A 704 -14.68 -23.63 0.18
CA ASN A 704 -15.96 -24.02 -0.34
C ASN A 704 -15.67 -24.74 -1.65
N ALA A 705 -15.94 -26.03 -1.63
CA ALA A 705 -16.30 -26.83 -2.79
C ALA A 705 -17.53 -26.27 -3.55
N SER A 706 -17.75 -24.96 -3.58
CA SER A 706 -18.75 -24.30 -4.40
C SER A 706 -18.11 -23.83 -5.70
N ASN A 707 -18.29 -24.67 -6.73
CA ASN A 707 -18.41 -24.26 -8.13
C ASN A 707 -17.40 -23.21 -8.64
N ALA A 708 -16.11 -23.55 -8.63
CA ALA A 708 -15.25 -22.99 -9.66
C ALA A 708 -15.79 -23.48 -11.01
N VAL A 709 -16.45 -22.59 -11.76
CA VAL A 709 -16.85 -22.86 -13.14
C VAL A 709 -15.59 -23.25 -13.89
N LYS A 710 -15.35 -24.55 -14.07
CA LYS A 710 -14.22 -25.04 -14.86
C LYS A 710 -14.36 -24.40 -16.23
N ILE A 711 -13.46 -23.47 -16.55
CA ILE A 711 -13.38 -22.86 -17.89
C ILE A 711 -13.50 -24.00 -18.90
N LYS A 712 -14.54 -23.94 -19.75
CA LYS A 712 -14.83 -25.04 -20.67
C LYS A 712 -13.60 -25.29 -21.52
N LYS A 713 -13.27 -26.55 -21.80
CA LYS A 713 -12.08 -26.94 -22.59
C LYS A 713 -11.97 -26.14 -23.90
N LEU A 714 -13.10 -25.86 -24.53
CA LEU A 714 -13.23 -25.08 -25.76
C LEU A 714 -12.85 -23.60 -25.57
N GLU A 715 -13.25 -22.99 -24.46
CA GLU A 715 -12.94 -21.60 -24.13
C GLU A 715 -11.45 -21.41 -23.83
N ARG A 716 -10.84 -22.34 -23.08
CA ARG A 716 -9.38 -22.38 -22.89
C ARG A 716 -8.64 -22.56 -24.21
N HIS A 717 -9.14 -23.41 -25.10
CA HIS A 717 -8.56 -23.61 -26.42
C HIS A 717 -8.63 -22.33 -27.27
N HIS A 718 -9.77 -21.65 -27.28
CA HIS A 718 -9.93 -20.37 -28.00
C HIS A 718 -9.05 -19.26 -27.43
N MET A 719 -8.95 -19.13 -26.10
CA MET A 719 -8.05 -18.17 -25.46
C MET A 719 -6.58 -18.45 -25.82
N ASN A 720 -6.15 -19.72 -25.74
CA ASN A 720 -4.80 -20.10 -26.11
C ASN A 720 -4.52 -19.89 -27.60
N MET A 721 -5.48 -20.16 -28.47
CA MET A 721 -5.38 -19.90 -29.91
C MET A 721 -5.30 -18.40 -30.22
N ALA A 722 -6.11 -17.58 -29.56
CA ALA A 722 -6.07 -16.13 -29.70
C ALA A 722 -4.73 -15.56 -29.24
N ALA A 723 -4.22 -16.00 -28.08
CA ALA A 723 -2.91 -15.63 -27.58
C ALA A 723 -1.78 -16.11 -28.50
N PHE A 724 -1.86 -17.33 -29.03
CA PHE A 724 -0.89 -17.86 -29.99
C PHE A 724 -0.89 -17.08 -31.31
N LYS A 725 -2.08 -16.75 -31.83
CA LYS A 725 -2.24 -15.94 -33.05
C LYS A 725 -1.70 -14.54 -32.85
N ALA A 726 -2.02 -13.89 -31.73
CA ALA A 726 -1.48 -12.58 -31.38
C ALA A 726 0.05 -12.61 -31.27
N ARG A 727 0.62 -13.56 -30.52
CA ARG A 727 2.09 -13.73 -30.43
C ARG A 727 2.73 -13.97 -31.79
N SER A 728 2.12 -14.79 -32.63
CA SER A 728 2.64 -15.09 -33.98
C SER A 728 2.57 -13.88 -34.90
N LEU A 729 1.51 -13.07 -34.84
CA LEU A 729 1.39 -11.81 -35.60
C LEU A 729 2.44 -10.79 -35.15
N THR A 730 2.64 -10.62 -33.84
CA THR A 730 3.63 -9.69 -33.29
C THR A 730 5.05 -10.14 -33.61
N ARG A 731 5.38 -11.43 -33.40
CA ARG A 731 6.70 -12.00 -33.72
C ARG A 731 6.96 -12.07 -35.23
N GLY A 732 5.92 -12.26 -36.05
CA GLY A 732 6.01 -12.27 -37.51
C GLY A 732 6.59 -10.98 -38.08
N LYS A 733 6.25 -9.82 -37.51
CA LYS A 733 6.82 -8.51 -37.90
C LYS A 733 8.33 -8.40 -37.67
N ASN A 734 8.87 -9.16 -36.71
CA ASN A 734 10.28 -9.10 -36.32
C ASN A 734 11.08 -10.32 -36.80
N ARG A 735 10.42 -11.35 -37.35
CA ARG A 735 11.07 -12.59 -37.79
C ARG A 735 11.99 -12.39 -38.99
N ASP A 736 11.70 -11.40 -39.82
CA ASP A 736 12.49 -11.11 -41.02
C ASP A 736 13.74 -10.26 -40.77
N LYS A 737 14.01 -9.85 -39.51
CA LYS A 737 15.15 -8.99 -39.15
C LYS A 737 16.52 -9.58 -39.47
N ARG A 738 16.65 -10.91 -39.50
CA ARG A 738 17.90 -11.63 -39.87
C ARG A 738 17.81 -12.36 -41.19
N THR A 739 16.72 -12.20 -41.95
CA THR A 739 16.60 -12.86 -43.25
C THR A 739 17.53 -12.14 -44.21
N ALA A 740 18.53 -12.85 -44.74
CA ALA A 740 19.39 -12.34 -45.80
C ALA A 740 18.56 -12.22 -47.09
N VAL A 741 17.80 -11.12 -47.21
CA VAL A 741 17.13 -10.76 -48.45
C VAL A 741 18.21 -10.19 -49.37
N PHE A 742 18.73 -11.03 -50.26
CA PHE A 742 19.50 -10.63 -51.43
C PHE A 742 18.56 -10.18 -52.56
#